data_AF-A0A0Q0VM29-F1
#
_entry.id   AF-A0A0Q0VM29-F1
#
_cell.length_a   1.000
_cell.length_b   1.000
_cell.length_c   1.000
_cell.angle_alpha   90.00
_cell.angle_beta   90.00
_cell.angle_gamma   90.00
#
_symmetry.space_group_name_H-M   'P 1'
#
loop_
_entity.id
_entity.type
_entity.pdbx_description
1 polymer ?
#
loop_
_entity_poly.entity_id
_entity_poly.type
_entity_poly.pdbx_seq_one_letter_code
_entity_poly.pdbx_strand_id
1 'polypeptide(L)'
;MFTKLFIINLIFFLFLCVVLNCQLINVNPDSTGNPWYVGGLLLDDPAVGEIPVFVLTEESANRNLRTSVDNSTEIYFRPIFNQVGGSCAQAAGIGYIYTYELNRLRDLPASLPENQYTPQFTFNYLNHGVLMWGTSHYVGWNIAKDHGIPNVVDWGALYYIDPINWFVWMTGYDKYRNAIDNRIEVELDYWDIHFYDPDDSQDLDNLKHWLNDHNEGSDVGGVAQIGVWMGASICYELPPESSDPGAPILIDFGGNSTAHALTIVGYDDDVRYDYNNDGQFTNHLNINGDYVVDMEDWEIGAIKVANSWDYDWPPVPSGDGFCYISYRYLFNSDYIMYRKASGLVLEEKPSPQMCLKIAMTHSSRENINIVSGVSDDVNGILPLTTQTYLAYSLGRGGNHPMNGINNDPIEIGLDITDIIDNDQKKYFIEIIEDDPEDEYSGEIISFSLIDYRYGEELEVFCEDVNIPISNNTTTSLSIIYDILPEVINDDLIIDHEVYVRGDVDVQANNQLQINPNMKVNFYDGRLNILENASLEVEDNVTFNGEFVTIPSGPENPVEIPGDRFNIYGSANFGDNIEFVSTNNAWDGLFIYDRGIITFNNPTFENCDLTTEDTPVDINSGTFTNSAINHFGEDLSIDDVNFTNTLICAKESGGINPSPPRVKIDNCTINNSISAATISITSYEEYEITNNDIVTTGIGVYLYESGEGKTHLISNNEIQGSQSNPGIKLYHSYADITGSNNIYDANTGILGLNNCEIYIYGNENSPFQMIHENSSDEMVFTHDSFPYMMRYTQIYDVNHNDYFCKCADHGLTRPHVIAYNYWGENFVPTQDLYPSIAYIYQPYWNPVVTKGSPELLFEVAVLYEESENYTLAADTHKEVIETYPESRFAAASAKELVSIEKQSNQEFNSLKSYYQAEPNMQYDSEMQKLSESLINYCDIEIMNYEKAIDHFEEIITDPPSIQDSIFAIIDLGYTYLLMGENSRSDFTGRYPELIPQSFQEFQINRERLLNRLFELDGDDNDSNTIPTKPHIFGNYPNPFNPTTTISFSIPEECNVKLAIFNTKGQKVRNIISTELDPGFHEVIWDGRDDNGVKVSSGVYYYMLDAKNLKSMKKMVLLK
;
A
#
# COMPACT_ATOMS: atom_id res chain seq x y z
N MET A 1 -48.79 55.25 -61.91
CA MET A 1 -50.05 54.69 -61.38
C MET A 1 -49.84 53.30 -60.78
N PHE A 2 -49.13 52.40 -61.47
CA PHE A 2 -48.71 51.08 -60.93
C PHE A 2 -47.88 51.14 -59.64
N THR A 3 -46.99 52.12 -59.48
CA THR A 3 -46.13 52.25 -58.28
C THR A 3 -46.91 52.66 -57.02
N LYS A 4 -48.01 53.43 -57.17
CA LYS A 4 -48.87 53.79 -56.04
C LYS A 4 -49.79 52.64 -55.61
N LEU A 5 -50.24 51.81 -56.56
CA LEU A 5 -51.07 50.64 -56.25
C LEU A 5 -50.24 49.52 -55.60
N PHE A 6 -48.96 49.38 -55.97
CA PHE A 6 -48.05 48.41 -55.35
C PHE A 6 -47.65 48.81 -53.93
N ILE A 7 -47.38 50.10 -53.69
CA ILE A 7 -47.05 50.61 -52.35
C ILE A 7 -48.28 50.56 -51.42
N ILE A 8 -49.49 50.85 -51.93
CA ILE A 8 -50.72 50.73 -51.12
C ILE A 8 -51.01 49.26 -50.80
N ASN A 9 -50.84 48.33 -51.74
CA ASN A 9 -51.01 46.90 -51.44
C ASN A 9 -49.90 46.35 -50.54
N LEU A 10 -48.65 46.82 -50.66
CA LEU A 10 -47.55 46.41 -49.79
C LEU A 10 -47.72 46.96 -48.39
N ILE A 11 -48.20 48.21 -48.23
CA ILE A 11 -48.56 48.79 -46.94
C ILE A 11 -49.79 48.09 -46.36
N PHE A 12 -50.81 47.74 -47.17
CA PHE A 12 -51.97 46.98 -46.69
C PHE A 12 -51.58 45.55 -46.31
N PHE A 13 -50.64 44.91 -47.01
CA PHE A 13 -50.13 43.57 -46.70
C PHE A 13 -49.16 43.57 -45.51
N LEU A 14 -48.31 44.60 -45.37
CA LEU A 14 -47.48 44.81 -44.17
C LEU A 14 -48.34 45.22 -42.97
N PHE A 15 -49.41 46.00 -43.15
CA PHE A 15 -50.35 46.31 -42.08
C PHE A 15 -51.18 45.08 -41.72
N LEU A 16 -51.57 44.23 -42.69
CA LEU A 16 -52.19 42.94 -42.40
C LEU A 16 -51.20 42.00 -41.69
N CYS A 17 -49.92 41.97 -42.07
CA CYS A 17 -48.91 41.16 -41.39
C CYS A 17 -48.50 41.71 -40.02
N VAL A 18 -48.55 43.03 -39.78
CA VAL A 18 -48.27 43.64 -38.46
C VAL A 18 -49.48 43.51 -37.54
N VAL A 19 -50.70 43.51 -38.09
CA VAL A 19 -51.95 43.22 -37.36
C VAL A 19 -52.21 41.71 -37.22
N LEU A 20 -51.57 40.84 -38.03
CA LEU A 20 -51.64 39.38 -37.91
C LEU A 20 -50.42 38.74 -37.22
N ASN A 21 -49.33 39.48 -36.98
CA ASN A 21 -48.17 39.01 -36.19
C ASN A 21 -48.23 39.44 -34.71
N CYS A 22 -49.36 39.98 -34.26
CA CYS A 22 -49.78 39.95 -32.87
C CYS A 22 -51.23 39.47 -32.89
N GLN A 23 -51.52 38.38 -32.18
CA GLN A 23 -52.70 37.53 -32.31
C GLN A 23 -52.65 36.53 -33.48
N LEU A 24 -51.79 35.52 -33.34
CA LEU A 24 -52.12 34.21 -33.88
C LEU A 24 -53.44 33.77 -33.23
N ILE A 25 -54.51 33.77 -34.03
CA ILE A 25 -55.82 33.23 -33.66
C ILE A 25 -55.60 31.76 -33.32
N ASN A 26 -55.75 31.41 -32.04
CA ASN A 26 -55.87 30.02 -31.61
C ASN A 26 -57.14 29.45 -32.27
N VAL A 27 -57.00 28.46 -33.13
CA VAL A 27 -58.13 27.80 -33.79
C VAL A 27 -58.73 26.83 -32.79
N ASN A 28 -59.58 27.36 -31.92
CA ASN A 28 -60.51 26.58 -31.12
C ASN A 28 -61.78 26.36 -31.97
N PRO A 29 -62.30 25.12 -32.13
CA PRO A 29 -61.86 23.87 -31.49
C PRO A 29 -60.85 23.03 -32.29
N ASP A 30 -60.35 21.96 -31.68
CA ASP A 30 -59.60 20.89 -32.34
C ASP A 30 -60.36 20.28 -33.54
N SER A 31 -59.73 19.34 -34.26
CA SER A 31 -60.32 18.68 -35.43
C SER A 31 -61.59 17.87 -35.13
N THR A 32 -61.93 17.67 -33.85
CA THR A 32 -63.11 16.95 -33.36
C THR A 32 -64.21 17.85 -32.80
N GLY A 33 -63.95 19.15 -32.64
CA GLY A 33 -64.92 20.11 -32.12
C GLY A 33 -64.79 20.42 -30.63
N ASN A 34 -63.73 19.97 -29.95
CA ASN A 34 -63.46 20.27 -28.54
C ASN A 34 -62.50 21.45 -28.36
N PRO A 35 -62.70 22.32 -27.36
CA PRO A 35 -61.78 23.42 -27.10
C PRO A 35 -60.42 22.93 -26.60
N TRP A 36 -59.35 23.59 -27.05
CA TRP A 36 -58.02 23.42 -26.46
C TRP A 36 -58.04 24.00 -25.04
N TYR A 37 -57.95 23.14 -24.02
CA TYR A 37 -58.02 23.53 -22.61
C TYR A 37 -56.66 24.05 -22.12
N VAL A 38 -56.64 25.21 -21.45
CA VAL A 38 -55.46 25.75 -20.74
C VAL A 38 -55.90 26.24 -19.37
N GLY A 39 -55.10 26.06 -18.31
CA GLY A 39 -55.27 26.80 -17.06
C GLY A 39 -56.27 26.24 -16.04
N GLY A 40 -56.95 25.14 -16.34
CA GLY A 40 -57.70 24.38 -15.35
C GLY A 40 -58.20 23.10 -15.99
N LEU A 41 -57.66 21.96 -15.55
CA LEU A 41 -58.19 20.61 -15.75
C LEU A 41 -58.57 20.21 -17.20
N LEU A 42 -57.87 19.18 -17.72
CA LEU A 42 -58.64 17.98 -18.01
C LEU A 42 -59.22 17.57 -16.66
N LEU A 43 -60.53 17.70 -16.45
CA LEU A 43 -61.20 17.23 -15.22
C LEU A 43 -60.97 15.72 -14.98
N ASP A 44 -60.41 15.06 -15.99
CA ASP A 44 -60.10 13.65 -16.04
C ASP A 44 -58.59 13.33 -16.04
N ASP A 45 -57.66 14.30 -15.81
CA ASP A 45 -56.24 13.92 -15.59
C ASP A 45 -56.15 13.22 -14.21
N PRO A 46 -55.95 11.89 -14.17
CA PRO A 46 -55.97 11.16 -12.91
C PRO A 46 -54.86 11.60 -11.95
N ALA A 47 -53.82 12.27 -12.45
CA ALA A 47 -52.66 12.68 -11.68
C ALA A 47 -52.88 13.90 -10.77
N VAL A 48 -54.01 14.62 -10.88
CA VAL A 48 -54.27 15.84 -10.10
C VAL A 48 -55.11 15.58 -8.83
N GLY A 49 -55.79 14.43 -8.73
CA GLY A 49 -56.62 14.09 -7.57
C GLY A 49 -57.76 15.09 -7.30
N GLU A 50 -58.38 14.99 -6.12
CA GLU A 50 -59.34 15.98 -5.63
C GLU A 50 -58.56 17.14 -5.00
N ILE A 51 -58.83 18.38 -5.43
CA ILE A 51 -58.12 19.57 -4.94
C ILE A 51 -58.77 20.03 -3.62
N PRO A 52 -58.01 20.21 -2.53
CA PRO A 52 -58.53 20.74 -1.27
C PRO A 52 -59.14 22.13 -1.42
N VAL A 53 -60.25 22.39 -0.71
CA VAL A 53 -60.81 23.74 -0.60
C VAL A 53 -60.09 24.48 0.52
N PHE A 54 -59.71 25.74 0.28
CA PHE A 54 -59.04 26.59 1.26
C PHE A 54 -59.84 26.71 2.55
N VAL A 55 -59.15 26.52 3.68
CA VAL A 55 -59.74 26.66 5.03
C VAL A 55 -58.99 27.74 5.78
N LEU A 56 -59.72 28.77 6.21
CA LEU A 56 -59.16 29.87 6.99
C LEU A 56 -58.74 29.38 8.39
N THR A 57 -57.50 29.65 8.80
CA THR A 57 -57.01 29.29 10.13
C THR A 57 -57.59 30.22 11.20
N GLU A 58 -57.63 29.75 12.46
CA GLU A 58 -58.06 30.59 13.59
C GLU A 58 -57.14 31.82 13.77
N GLU A 59 -55.86 31.68 13.46
CA GLU A 59 -54.89 32.78 13.55
C GLU A 59 -55.17 33.86 12.49
N SER A 60 -55.32 33.49 11.22
CA SER A 60 -55.63 34.43 10.15
C SER A 60 -57.01 35.05 10.33
N ALA A 61 -58.03 34.26 10.73
CA ALA A 61 -59.39 34.75 10.99
C ALA A 61 -59.47 35.82 12.09
N ASN A 62 -58.49 35.87 13.01
CA ASN A 62 -58.41 36.88 14.07
C ASN A 62 -57.63 38.13 13.67
N ARG A 63 -56.97 38.16 12.50
CA ARG A 63 -56.27 39.34 11.96
C ARG A 63 -57.23 40.22 11.17
N ASN A 64 -57.05 41.53 11.30
CA ASN A 64 -57.78 42.47 10.45
C ASN A 64 -57.13 42.52 9.06
N LEU A 65 -57.94 42.39 8.01
CA LEU A 65 -57.48 42.58 6.63
C LEU A 65 -57.01 44.02 6.41
N ARG A 66 -55.87 44.16 5.71
CA ARG A 66 -55.41 45.45 5.19
C ARG A 66 -56.37 45.91 4.09
N THR A 67 -56.46 47.22 3.84
CA THR A 67 -57.30 47.75 2.75
C THR A 67 -56.61 47.63 1.38
N SER A 68 -55.31 47.40 1.37
CA SER A 68 -54.52 47.18 0.16
C SER A 68 -53.27 46.37 0.49
N VAL A 69 -52.92 45.44 -0.40
CA VAL A 69 -51.73 44.59 -0.33
C VAL A 69 -51.13 44.47 -1.72
N ASP A 70 -49.80 44.55 -1.84
CA ASP A 70 -49.07 44.39 -3.09
C ASP A 70 -47.79 43.56 -2.87
N ASN A 71 -47.96 42.23 -2.95
CA ASN A 71 -46.87 41.28 -2.78
C ASN A 71 -45.89 41.28 -3.96
N SER A 72 -46.20 41.96 -5.08
CA SER A 72 -45.24 42.13 -6.17
C SER A 72 -44.05 43.03 -5.81
N THR A 73 -44.16 43.78 -4.70
CA THR A 73 -43.10 44.65 -4.18
C THR A 73 -42.15 43.95 -3.20
N GLU A 74 -42.51 42.74 -2.76
CA GLU A 74 -41.68 41.93 -1.87
C GLU A 74 -40.46 41.38 -2.63
N ILE A 75 -39.37 41.14 -1.91
CA ILE A 75 -38.12 40.64 -2.50
C ILE A 75 -38.28 39.24 -3.14
N TYR A 76 -39.33 38.52 -2.75
CA TYR A 76 -39.66 37.18 -3.21
C TYR A 76 -40.32 37.18 -4.59
N PHE A 77 -40.85 38.31 -5.07
CA PHE A 77 -41.45 38.39 -6.39
C PHE A 77 -40.38 38.69 -7.45
N ARG A 78 -40.40 37.90 -8.52
CA ARG A 78 -39.43 38.02 -9.62
C ARG A 78 -39.78 39.15 -10.59
N PRO A 79 -38.82 39.62 -11.41
CA PRO A 79 -39.11 40.52 -12.53
C PRO A 79 -40.09 39.90 -13.55
N ILE A 80 -40.90 40.75 -14.18
CA ILE A 80 -41.80 40.36 -15.28
C ILE A 80 -40.97 39.75 -16.42
N PHE A 81 -41.55 38.73 -17.04
CA PHE A 81 -40.96 38.01 -18.14
C PHE A 81 -41.97 37.69 -19.23
N ASN A 82 -41.47 37.22 -20.38
CA ASN A 82 -42.28 36.79 -21.50
C ASN A 82 -42.29 35.26 -21.58
N GLN A 83 -43.48 34.66 -21.52
CA GLN A 83 -43.67 33.22 -21.67
C GLN A 83 -43.35 32.76 -23.09
N VAL A 84 -43.03 31.48 -23.24
CA VAL A 84 -42.87 30.85 -24.55
C VAL A 84 -44.02 29.89 -24.82
N GLY A 85 -44.70 30.06 -25.95
CA GLY A 85 -45.80 29.19 -26.36
C GLY A 85 -47.02 29.25 -25.45
N GLY A 86 -47.76 28.14 -25.38
CA GLY A 86 -48.95 27.96 -24.54
C GLY A 86 -48.67 27.79 -23.04
N SER A 87 -47.48 28.18 -22.56
CA SER A 87 -47.00 27.87 -21.20
C SER A 87 -47.56 28.76 -20.08
N CYS A 88 -48.63 29.53 -20.31
CA CYS A 88 -49.12 30.52 -19.32
C CYS A 88 -49.43 29.91 -17.94
N ALA A 89 -49.97 28.69 -17.89
CA ALA A 89 -50.23 28.00 -16.63
C ALA A 89 -48.93 27.68 -15.87
N GLN A 90 -47.86 27.28 -16.56
CA GLN A 90 -46.55 27.06 -15.92
C GLN A 90 -45.86 28.39 -15.60
N ALA A 91 -46.02 29.41 -16.44
CA ALA A 91 -45.51 30.75 -16.16
C ALA A 91 -46.10 31.33 -14.87
N ALA A 92 -47.42 31.22 -14.68
CA ALA A 92 -48.07 31.59 -13.43
C ALA A 92 -47.67 30.67 -12.27
N GLY A 93 -47.86 29.35 -12.44
CA GLY A 93 -47.66 28.36 -11.38
C GLY A 93 -46.21 28.16 -10.93
N ILE A 94 -45.28 27.98 -11.86
CA ILE A 94 -43.85 27.75 -11.58
C ILE A 94 -43.07 29.07 -11.63
N GLY A 95 -43.28 29.83 -12.70
CA GLY A 95 -42.54 31.06 -12.96
C GLY A 95 -42.76 32.10 -11.87
N TYR A 96 -44.01 32.38 -11.49
CA TYR A 96 -44.33 33.36 -10.44
C TYR A 96 -44.57 32.70 -9.07
N ILE A 97 -45.57 31.81 -8.94
CA ILE A 97 -46.05 31.34 -7.63
C ILE A 97 -45.00 30.50 -6.91
N TYR A 98 -44.54 29.40 -7.51
CA TYR A 98 -43.51 28.55 -6.91
C TYR A 98 -42.22 29.33 -6.61
N THR A 99 -41.81 30.22 -7.53
CA THR A 99 -40.65 31.10 -7.30
C THR A 99 -40.88 32.02 -6.11
N TYR A 100 -42.06 32.61 -5.97
CA TYR A 100 -42.38 33.48 -4.84
C TYR A 100 -42.40 32.70 -3.53
N GLU A 101 -43.12 31.58 -3.48
CA GLU A 101 -43.29 30.80 -2.26
C GLU A 101 -41.97 30.19 -1.77
N LEU A 102 -41.14 29.67 -2.68
CA LEU A 102 -39.85 29.08 -2.30
C LEU A 102 -38.85 30.14 -1.82
N ASN A 103 -38.87 31.33 -2.44
CA ASN A 103 -38.04 32.44 -1.99
C ASN A 103 -38.54 33.06 -0.69
N ARG A 104 -39.86 33.11 -0.46
CA ARG A 104 -40.45 33.53 0.82
C ARG A 104 -40.02 32.58 1.93
N LEU A 105 -40.08 31.27 1.68
CA LEU A 105 -39.65 30.24 2.63
C LEU A 105 -38.16 30.36 3.00
N ARG A 106 -37.31 30.66 2.01
CA ARG A 106 -35.85 30.77 2.18
C ARG A 106 -35.32 32.16 2.53
N ASP A 107 -36.20 33.16 2.55
CA ASP A 107 -35.88 34.59 2.65
C ASP A 107 -34.85 35.07 1.60
N LEU A 108 -35.07 34.73 0.33
CA LEU A 108 -34.15 34.99 -0.78
C LEU A 108 -34.72 36.01 -1.80
N PRO A 109 -33.87 36.86 -2.42
CA PRO A 109 -34.33 37.80 -3.42
C PRO A 109 -34.52 37.12 -4.79
N ALA A 110 -35.77 37.07 -5.28
CA ALA A 110 -36.14 36.52 -6.59
C ALA A 110 -35.69 37.39 -7.78
N SER A 111 -35.10 38.56 -7.52
CA SER A 111 -34.44 39.37 -8.55
C SER A 111 -33.18 38.71 -9.13
N LEU A 112 -32.59 37.74 -8.41
CA LEU A 112 -31.38 37.03 -8.81
C LEU A 112 -31.71 35.75 -9.61
N PRO A 113 -31.03 35.46 -10.74
CA PRO A 113 -31.29 34.26 -11.55
C PRO A 113 -31.17 32.92 -10.79
N GLU A 114 -30.24 32.80 -9.85
CA GLU A 114 -30.05 31.62 -8.99
C GLU A 114 -31.26 31.33 -8.08
N ASN A 115 -32.09 32.33 -7.85
CA ASN A 115 -33.33 32.26 -7.06
C ASN A 115 -34.58 32.29 -7.96
N GLN A 116 -34.43 32.19 -9.28
CA GLN A 116 -35.54 32.13 -10.23
C GLN A 116 -35.69 30.73 -10.79
N TYR A 117 -36.91 30.25 -10.89
CA TYR A 117 -37.19 28.89 -11.37
C TYR A 117 -37.81 28.93 -12.76
N THR A 118 -37.41 27.99 -13.62
CA THR A 118 -37.85 27.98 -15.01
C THR A 118 -39.17 27.23 -15.20
N PRO A 119 -40.22 27.88 -15.73
CA PRO A 119 -41.46 27.20 -16.07
C PRO A 119 -41.36 26.39 -17.37
N GLN A 120 -40.28 26.54 -18.16
CA GLN A 120 -40.10 25.73 -19.37
C GLN A 120 -39.79 24.27 -19.03
N PHE A 121 -39.13 24.02 -17.89
CA PHE A 121 -38.76 22.68 -17.45
C PHE A 121 -40.00 21.77 -17.35
N THR A 122 -40.98 22.13 -16.53
CA THR A 122 -42.25 21.38 -16.41
C THR A 122 -43.05 21.41 -17.70
N PHE A 123 -43.08 22.55 -18.40
CA PHE A 123 -43.82 22.68 -19.66
C PHE A 123 -43.36 21.67 -20.71
N ASN A 124 -42.05 21.38 -20.80
CA ASN A 124 -41.50 20.45 -21.79
C ASN A 124 -41.84 18.98 -21.52
N TYR A 125 -42.27 18.62 -20.31
CA TYR A 125 -42.87 17.31 -20.03
C TYR A 125 -44.36 17.28 -20.37
N LEU A 126 -45.05 18.42 -20.26
CA LEU A 126 -46.51 18.51 -20.29
C LEU A 126 -47.10 18.93 -21.65
N ASN A 127 -46.30 19.52 -22.54
CA ASN A 127 -46.78 20.08 -23.80
C ASN A 127 -46.99 19.05 -24.93
N HIS A 128 -46.70 17.77 -24.68
CA HIS A 128 -46.79 16.67 -25.67
C HIS A 128 -46.05 16.97 -26.99
N GLY A 129 -44.94 17.73 -26.95
CA GLY A 129 -44.19 18.10 -28.15
C GLY A 129 -44.84 19.21 -28.99
N VAL A 130 -45.88 19.88 -28.47
CA VAL A 130 -46.61 20.93 -29.19
C VAL A 130 -46.52 22.26 -28.44
N LEU A 131 -45.83 23.23 -29.03
CA LEU A 131 -45.55 24.52 -28.40
C LEU A 131 -46.82 25.30 -27.98
N MET A 132 -47.92 25.15 -28.69
CA MET A 132 -49.18 25.88 -28.46
C MET A 132 -50.15 25.17 -27.50
N TRP A 133 -49.83 23.95 -27.06
CA TRP A 133 -50.68 23.23 -26.11
C TRP A 133 -50.42 23.75 -24.71
N GLY A 134 -51.50 24.23 -24.07
CA GLY A 134 -51.43 24.63 -22.68
C GLY A 134 -51.56 23.44 -21.74
N THR A 135 -51.26 23.68 -20.47
CA THR A 135 -51.14 22.64 -19.46
C THR A 135 -51.82 23.07 -18.16
N SER A 136 -51.87 22.17 -17.18
CA SER A 136 -52.36 22.45 -15.83
C SER A 136 -51.19 22.79 -14.91
N HIS A 137 -51.34 23.83 -14.10
CA HIS A 137 -50.33 24.23 -13.12
C HIS A 137 -50.18 23.21 -11.98
N TYR A 138 -51.26 22.54 -11.56
CA TYR A 138 -51.20 21.48 -10.54
C TYR A 138 -50.27 20.33 -10.95
N VAL A 139 -50.31 19.91 -12.23
CA VAL A 139 -49.42 18.86 -12.74
C VAL A 139 -47.97 19.35 -12.74
N GLY A 140 -47.76 20.64 -13.00
CA GLY A 140 -46.45 21.29 -12.86
C GLY A 140 -45.94 21.26 -11.42
N TRP A 141 -46.80 21.58 -10.44
CA TRP A 141 -46.48 21.49 -9.02
C TRP A 141 -46.20 20.04 -8.59
N ASN A 142 -46.95 19.05 -9.10
CA ASN A 142 -46.66 17.64 -8.86
C ASN A 142 -45.30 17.21 -9.45
N ILE A 143 -44.90 17.72 -10.63
CA ILE A 143 -43.54 17.49 -11.14
C ILE A 143 -42.50 18.15 -10.23
N ALA A 144 -42.75 19.38 -9.78
CA ALA A 144 -41.88 20.11 -8.86
C ALA A 144 -41.72 19.39 -7.51
N LYS A 145 -42.75 18.67 -7.07
CA LYS A 145 -42.71 17.82 -5.87
C LYS A 145 -41.79 16.60 -6.06
N ASP A 146 -41.97 15.85 -7.15
CA ASP A 146 -41.22 14.62 -7.39
C ASP A 146 -39.72 14.90 -7.69
N HIS A 147 -39.44 15.91 -8.53
CA HIS A 147 -38.10 16.15 -9.11
C HIS A 147 -37.45 17.46 -8.66
N GLY A 148 -38.26 18.41 -8.20
CA GLY A 148 -37.81 19.78 -8.03
C GLY A 148 -37.72 20.53 -9.35
N ILE A 149 -37.38 21.81 -9.26
CA ILE A 149 -37.24 22.68 -10.42
C ILE A 149 -35.82 23.24 -10.44
N PRO A 150 -35.09 23.13 -11.57
CA PRO A 150 -33.80 23.78 -11.69
C PRO A 150 -33.99 25.31 -11.67
N ASN A 151 -33.08 26.01 -11.02
CA ASN A 151 -33.01 27.46 -11.15
C ASN A 151 -32.57 27.85 -12.58
N VAL A 152 -32.70 29.14 -12.92
CA VAL A 152 -32.35 29.67 -14.24
C VAL A 152 -30.86 29.49 -14.58
N VAL A 153 -29.98 29.45 -13.57
CA VAL A 153 -28.53 29.24 -13.77
C VAL A 153 -28.24 27.81 -14.20
N ASP A 154 -28.78 26.81 -13.49
CA ASP A 154 -28.60 25.39 -13.78
C ASP A 154 -29.25 24.97 -15.11
N TRP A 155 -30.46 25.48 -15.37
CA TRP A 155 -31.15 25.28 -16.65
C TRP A 155 -30.47 26.02 -17.82
N GLY A 156 -29.83 27.15 -17.53
CA GLY A 156 -29.07 27.99 -18.48
C GLY A 156 -29.87 29.14 -19.10
N ALA A 157 -31.18 29.22 -18.87
CA ALA A 157 -32.05 30.29 -19.36
C ALA A 157 -33.34 30.37 -18.54
N LEU A 158 -34.15 31.41 -18.76
CA LEU A 158 -35.55 31.37 -18.32
C LEU A 158 -36.39 30.57 -19.30
N TYR A 159 -36.19 30.85 -20.60
CA TYR A 159 -36.72 30.08 -21.71
C TYR A 159 -35.74 30.03 -22.87
N TYR A 160 -35.78 28.96 -23.66
CA TYR A 160 -35.15 28.89 -24.96
C TYR A 160 -36.07 29.48 -26.04
N ILE A 161 -35.61 30.56 -26.66
CA ILE A 161 -36.34 31.26 -27.73
C ILE A 161 -36.05 30.71 -29.14
N ASP A 162 -35.06 29.84 -29.28
CA ASP A 162 -34.72 29.18 -30.55
C ASP A 162 -35.64 27.97 -30.80
N PRO A 163 -36.28 27.86 -31.98
CA PRO A 163 -37.05 26.70 -32.41
C PRO A 163 -36.41 25.34 -32.18
N ILE A 164 -35.08 25.25 -32.25
CA ILE A 164 -34.34 23.99 -32.05
C ILE A 164 -34.44 23.51 -30.59
N ASN A 165 -34.55 24.43 -29.63
CA ASN A 165 -34.44 24.14 -28.20
C ASN A 165 -35.78 24.18 -27.46
N TRP A 166 -36.91 24.30 -28.18
CA TRP A 166 -38.23 24.43 -27.54
C TRP A 166 -38.66 23.22 -26.72
N PHE A 167 -38.17 22.02 -27.05
CA PHE A 167 -38.62 20.76 -26.47
C PHE A 167 -37.52 20.02 -25.70
N VAL A 168 -36.41 20.69 -25.37
CA VAL A 168 -35.26 20.05 -24.71
C VAL A 168 -35.61 19.57 -23.31
N TRP A 169 -35.09 18.39 -22.93
CA TRP A 169 -35.06 17.92 -21.55
C TRP A 169 -33.67 18.18 -20.93
N MET A 170 -33.62 18.41 -19.62
CA MET A 170 -32.36 18.63 -18.92
C MET A 170 -31.47 17.39 -19.03
N THR A 171 -30.15 17.59 -19.09
CA THR A 171 -29.16 16.53 -19.01
C THR A 171 -28.01 16.96 -18.10
N GLY A 172 -27.50 16.03 -17.30
CA GLY A 172 -26.41 16.21 -16.34
C GLY A 172 -26.89 16.01 -14.91
N TYR A 173 -26.30 15.04 -14.21
CA TYR A 173 -26.69 14.63 -12.87
C TYR A 173 -26.64 15.77 -11.88
N ASP A 174 -25.58 16.56 -11.84
CA ASP A 174 -25.42 17.71 -10.93
C ASP A 174 -26.59 18.70 -11.04
N LYS A 175 -27.12 18.90 -12.25
CA LYS A 175 -28.27 19.80 -12.46
C LYS A 175 -29.55 19.21 -11.91
N TYR A 176 -29.76 17.90 -12.08
CA TYR A 176 -30.88 17.21 -11.46
C TYR A 176 -30.74 17.19 -9.94
N ARG A 177 -29.53 16.98 -9.42
CA ARG A 177 -29.21 17.02 -8.00
C ARG A 177 -29.51 18.39 -7.39
N ASN A 178 -29.14 19.48 -8.06
CA ASN A 178 -29.49 20.85 -7.66
C ASN A 178 -30.99 21.12 -7.75
N ALA A 179 -31.67 20.61 -8.79
CA ALA A 179 -33.12 20.74 -8.92
C ALA A 179 -33.85 20.03 -7.78
N ILE A 180 -33.42 18.83 -7.41
CA ILE A 180 -33.91 18.01 -6.30
C ILE A 180 -33.83 18.76 -4.95
N ASP A 181 -32.81 19.58 -4.71
CA ASP A 181 -32.73 20.44 -3.51
C ASP A 181 -33.74 21.60 -3.51
N ASN A 182 -34.39 21.89 -4.63
CA ASN A 182 -35.48 22.85 -4.70
C ASN A 182 -36.85 22.19 -4.48
N ARG A 183 -36.91 20.92 -4.09
CA ARG A 183 -38.16 20.30 -3.67
C ARG A 183 -38.60 20.81 -2.31
N ILE A 184 -39.89 20.69 -2.08
CA ILE A 184 -40.55 21.38 -0.99
C ILE A 184 -41.19 20.41 0.00
N GLU A 185 -42.02 19.45 -0.42
CA GLU A 185 -42.64 18.50 0.51
C GLU A 185 -42.98 17.15 -0.11
N VAL A 186 -43.25 16.17 0.75
CA VAL A 186 -43.85 14.86 0.39
C VAL A 186 -45.37 14.95 0.22
N GLU A 187 -46.03 15.97 0.77
CA GLU A 187 -47.43 16.31 0.48
C GLU A 187 -47.48 17.76 -0.01
N LEU A 188 -48.08 18.03 -1.18
CA LEU A 188 -48.26 19.40 -1.61
C LEU A 188 -49.52 19.95 -0.96
N ASP A 189 -49.39 21.02 -0.19
CA ASP A 189 -50.55 21.75 0.31
C ASP A 189 -50.92 22.88 -0.67
N TYR A 190 -51.49 22.47 -1.81
CA TYR A 190 -52.19 23.37 -2.71
C TYR A 190 -53.69 23.33 -2.43
N TRP A 191 -54.35 24.44 -2.73
CA TRP A 191 -55.77 24.60 -2.43
C TRP A 191 -56.46 25.47 -3.46
N ASP A 192 -57.79 25.38 -3.49
CA ASP A 192 -58.68 26.25 -4.27
C ASP A 192 -59.59 27.09 -3.36
N ILE A 193 -59.76 28.36 -3.74
CA ILE A 193 -60.86 29.22 -3.31
C ILE A 193 -61.86 29.29 -4.45
N HIS A 194 -63.14 29.01 -4.16
CA HIS A 194 -64.21 28.97 -5.16
C HIS A 194 -65.13 30.19 -5.02
N PHE A 195 -65.29 30.98 -6.08
CA PHE A 195 -66.14 32.18 -6.12
C PHE A 195 -67.52 31.84 -6.69
N TYR A 196 -68.37 31.19 -5.91
CA TYR A 196 -69.67 30.70 -6.41
C TYR A 196 -70.86 31.61 -6.07
N ASP A 197 -70.79 32.36 -4.98
CA ASP A 197 -71.88 33.20 -4.49
C ASP A 197 -71.47 34.69 -4.45
N PRO A 198 -71.88 35.53 -5.43
CA PRO A 198 -71.54 36.95 -5.43
C PRO A 198 -72.21 37.74 -4.30
N ASP A 199 -73.21 37.17 -3.60
CA ASP A 199 -73.84 37.78 -2.42
C ASP A 199 -73.02 37.58 -1.13
N ASP A 200 -72.07 36.63 -1.11
CA ASP A 200 -71.24 36.29 0.06
C ASP A 200 -69.78 36.70 -0.16
N SER A 201 -69.29 37.66 0.65
CA SER A 201 -67.90 38.12 0.56
C SER A 201 -66.88 37.13 1.11
N GLN A 202 -67.30 36.03 1.77
CA GLN A 202 -66.39 35.14 2.47
C GLN A 202 -65.29 34.56 1.57
N ASP A 203 -65.60 34.22 0.31
CA ASP A 203 -64.61 33.68 -0.63
C ASP A 203 -63.58 34.75 -1.03
N LEU A 204 -64.01 36.01 -1.19
CA LEU A 204 -63.12 37.14 -1.42
C LEU A 204 -62.27 37.43 -0.17
N ASP A 205 -62.86 37.37 1.02
CA ASP A 205 -62.15 37.56 2.29
C ASP A 205 -61.10 36.46 2.50
N ASN A 206 -61.41 35.20 2.16
CA ASN A 206 -60.45 34.10 2.18
C ASN A 206 -59.23 34.38 1.27
N LEU A 207 -59.48 34.87 0.05
CA LEU A 207 -58.40 35.24 -0.88
C LEU A 207 -57.58 36.40 -0.31
N LYS A 208 -58.24 37.40 0.28
CA LYS A 208 -57.56 38.53 0.92
C LYS A 208 -56.72 38.09 2.11
N HIS A 209 -57.19 37.16 2.93
CA HIS A 209 -56.42 36.59 4.04
C HIS A 209 -55.14 35.91 3.53
N TRP A 210 -55.24 35.07 2.50
CA TRP A 210 -54.07 34.49 1.85
C TRP A 210 -53.07 35.55 1.37
N LEU A 211 -53.54 36.53 0.61
CA LEU A 211 -52.69 37.60 0.08
C LEU A 211 -52.13 38.49 1.18
N ASN A 212 -52.79 38.58 2.33
CA ASN A 212 -52.43 39.46 3.44
C ASN A 212 -51.45 38.83 4.42
N ASP A 213 -51.62 37.55 4.77
CA ASP A 213 -50.86 36.92 5.84
C ASP A 213 -50.58 35.43 5.61
N HIS A 214 -50.76 34.97 4.36
CA HIS A 214 -50.47 33.60 3.94
C HIS A 214 -51.31 32.54 4.69
N ASN A 215 -52.40 32.95 5.34
CA ASN A 215 -53.24 32.10 6.20
C ASN A 215 -52.54 31.58 7.48
N GLU A 216 -51.33 32.04 7.78
CA GLU A 216 -50.52 31.65 8.95
C GLU A 216 -50.24 32.82 9.89
N GLY A 217 -50.85 33.99 9.63
CA GLY A 217 -50.62 35.19 10.44
C GLY A 217 -49.28 35.88 10.16
N SER A 218 -48.64 35.60 9.03
CA SER A 218 -47.41 36.27 8.61
C SER A 218 -47.62 37.76 8.31
N ASP A 219 -46.53 38.53 8.34
CA ASP A 219 -46.55 39.94 7.91
C ASP A 219 -46.47 40.09 6.38
N VAL A 220 -46.07 39.02 5.68
CA VAL A 220 -46.05 38.91 4.22
C VAL A 220 -47.02 37.82 3.80
N GLY A 221 -47.90 38.10 2.83
CA GLY A 221 -48.83 37.12 2.32
C GLY A 221 -48.32 36.37 1.08
N GLY A 222 -49.15 35.47 0.58
CA GLY A 222 -48.85 34.65 -0.60
C GLY A 222 -49.29 35.27 -1.92
N VAL A 223 -49.11 34.52 -2.99
CA VAL A 223 -49.66 34.83 -4.33
C VAL A 223 -50.55 33.68 -4.81
N ALA A 224 -51.47 33.93 -5.75
CA ALA A 224 -52.42 32.91 -6.18
C ALA A 224 -52.60 32.90 -7.70
N GLN A 225 -52.86 31.74 -8.30
CA GLN A 225 -53.18 31.63 -9.73
C GLN A 225 -54.65 31.93 -9.98
N ILE A 226 -54.96 32.57 -11.09
CA ILE A 226 -56.33 32.69 -11.61
C ILE A 226 -56.36 32.37 -13.10
N GLY A 227 -57.28 31.46 -13.48
CA GLY A 227 -57.55 31.15 -14.88
C GLY A 227 -58.58 32.13 -15.45
N VAL A 228 -58.34 32.63 -16.66
CA VAL A 228 -59.20 33.65 -17.29
C VAL A 228 -59.48 33.31 -18.76
N TRP A 229 -60.67 33.66 -19.23
CA TRP A 229 -61.01 33.62 -20.66
C TRP A 229 -60.58 34.93 -21.32
N MET A 230 -59.44 34.91 -21.99
CA MET A 230 -58.77 36.11 -22.49
C MET A 230 -58.60 36.09 -24.02
N GLY A 231 -59.20 37.08 -24.68
CA GLY A 231 -59.10 37.37 -26.11
C GLY A 231 -58.46 38.73 -26.38
N ALA A 232 -59.08 39.54 -27.23
CA ALA A 232 -58.66 40.92 -27.49
C ALA A 232 -59.07 41.83 -26.33
N SER A 233 -58.40 41.68 -25.19
CA SER A 233 -58.67 42.39 -23.95
C SER A 233 -58.60 43.92 -24.10
N ILE A 234 -59.48 44.62 -23.37
CA ILE A 234 -59.54 46.07 -23.33
C ILE A 234 -59.13 46.53 -21.94
N CYS A 235 -58.04 47.30 -21.90
CA CYS A 235 -57.50 47.89 -20.70
C CYS A 235 -57.58 49.42 -20.77
N TYR A 236 -57.75 50.07 -19.62
CA TYR A 236 -57.71 51.53 -19.47
C TYR A 236 -56.78 51.93 -18.32
N GLU A 237 -56.39 53.19 -18.29
CA GLU A 237 -55.69 53.77 -17.13
C GLU A 237 -56.72 54.23 -16.08
N LEU A 238 -56.47 53.90 -14.83
CA LEU A 238 -57.34 54.25 -13.71
C LEU A 238 -57.47 55.77 -13.54
N PRO A 239 -58.67 56.26 -13.18
CA PRO A 239 -58.94 57.69 -13.04
C PRO A 239 -58.24 58.29 -11.79
N PRO A 240 -58.10 59.63 -11.73
CA PRO A 240 -57.49 60.34 -10.59
C PRO A 240 -58.13 60.06 -9.22
N GLU A 241 -59.39 59.64 -9.21
CA GLU A 241 -60.17 59.33 -8.00
C GLU A 241 -59.91 57.92 -7.44
N SER A 242 -59.21 57.06 -8.19
CA SER A 242 -58.76 55.73 -7.76
C SER A 242 -57.56 55.83 -6.80
N SER A 243 -57.33 54.79 -5.99
CA SER A 243 -56.17 54.71 -5.08
C SER A 243 -54.81 54.67 -5.79
N ASP A 244 -54.77 54.10 -7.01
CA ASP A 244 -53.58 54.04 -7.88
C ASP A 244 -53.85 54.68 -9.26
N PRO A 245 -53.89 56.03 -9.37
CA PRO A 245 -54.19 56.72 -10.63
C PRO A 245 -53.18 56.44 -11.74
N GLY A 246 -53.68 56.18 -12.94
CA GLY A 246 -52.85 55.88 -14.10
C GLY A 246 -52.44 54.41 -14.24
N ALA A 247 -52.56 53.61 -13.17
CA ALA A 247 -52.32 52.18 -13.27
C ALA A 247 -53.36 51.50 -14.19
N PRO A 248 -52.98 50.44 -14.90
CA PRO A 248 -53.88 49.76 -15.82
C PRO A 248 -54.98 48.96 -15.11
N ILE A 249 -56.18 48.98 -15.66
CA ILE A 249 -57.32 48.13 -15.26
C ILE A 249 -57.91 47.42 -16.48
N LEU A 250 -58.16 46.12 -16.33
CA LEU A 250 -58.81 45.26 -17.30
C LEU A 250 -60.32 45.30 -17.10
N ILE A 251 -61.05 45.75 -18.11
CA ILE A 251 -62.51 45.93 -18.04
C ILE A 251 -63.29 45.07 -19.04
N ASP A 252 -62.59 44.46 -19.98
CA ASP A 252 -63.14 43.47 -20.89
C ASP A 252 -62.04 42.50 -21.25
N PHE A 253 -62.31 41.21 -21.09
CA PHE A 253 -61.35 40.16 -21.40
C PHE A 253 -61.33 39.84 -22.90
N GLY A 254 -62.27 40.35 -23.70
CA GLY A 254 -62.32 40.14 -25.15
C GLY A 254 -63.06 38.88 -25.61
N GLY A 255 -63.87 38.28 -24.72
CA GLY A 255 -64.77 37.14 -24.98
C GLY A 255 -64.18 35.73 -24.74
N ASN A 256 -65.06 34.72 -24.71
CA ASN A 256 -64.78 33.28 -24.45
C ASN A 256 -63.97 32.56 -25.55
N SER A 257 -62.92 33.18 -26.10
CA SER A 257 -62.20 32.64 -27.27
C SER A 257 -60.93 31.85 -26.92
N THR A 258 -60.22 32.18 -25.83
CA THR A 258 -58.94 31.53 -25.49
C THR A 258 -58.71 31.54 -23.99
N ALA A 259 -58.25 30.43 -23.43
CA ALA A 259 -57.91 30.31 -22.02
C ALA A 259 -56.51 30.87 -21.74
N HIS A 260 -56.33 31.53 -20.60
CA HIS A 260 -55.06 32.10 -20.15
C HIS A 260 -54.93 32.01 -18.62
N ALA A 261 -53.72 32.10 -18.09
CA ALA A 261 -53.46 32.07 -16.65
C ALA A 261 -52.70 33.33 -16.22
N LEU A 262 -53.13 33.92 -15.12
CA LEU A 262 -52.55 35.11 -14.49
C LEU A 262 -52.19 34.79 -13.03
N THR A 263 -51.33 35.61 -12.43
CA THR A 263 -50.99 35.50 -11.00
C THR A 263 -51.55 36.69 -10.24
N ILE A 264 -52.41 36.46 -9.26
CA ILE A 264 -52.87 37.44 -8.28
C ILE A 264 -51.71 37.73 -7.33
N VAL A 265 -51.28 38.99 -7.30
CA VAL A 265 -50.15 39.47 -6.50
C VAL A 265 -50.58 40.42 -5.39
N GLY A 266 -51.87 40.73 -5.30
CA GLY A 266 -52.36 41.69 -4.32
C GLY A 266 -53.81 42.08 -4.56
N TYR A 267 -54.27 43.04 -3.78
CA TYR A 267 -55.61 43.62 -3.90
C TYR A 267 -55.63 45.05 -3.36
N ASP A 268 -56.63 45.82 -3.76
CA ASP A 268 -56.87 47.16 -3.25
C ASP A 268 -58.36 47.46 -3.23
N ASP A 269 -58.89 47.69 -2.02
CA ASP A 269 -60.30 47.97 -1.75
C ASP A 269 -60.74 49.38 -2.20
N ASP A 270 -59.83 50.23 -2.67
CA ASP A 270 -60.12 51.59 -3.12
C ASP A 270 -59.72 51.87 -4.58
N VAL A 271 -59.49 50.82 -5.38
CA VAL A 271 -59.42 50.93 -6.85
C VAL A 271 -60.81 51.21 -7.41
N ARG A 272 -60.95 52.23 -8.25
CA ARG A 272 -62.26 52.71 -8.73
C ARG A 272 -62.34 52.80 -10.24
N TYR A 273 -63.42 52.27 -10.82
CA TYR A 273 -63.73 52.39 -12.23
C TYR A 273 -65.23 52.50 -12.49
N ASP A 274 -65.63 53.49 -13.29
CA ASP A 274 -67.04 53.81 -13.60
C ASP A 274 -67.50 52.95 -14.79
N TYR A 275 -68.19 51.85 -14.50
CA TYR A 275 -68.59 50.86 -15.50
C TYR A 275 -69.85 51.29 -16.25
N ASN A 276 -70.75 52.00 -15.58
CA ASN A 276 -72.01 52.45 -16.15
C ASN A 276 -71.93 53.85 -16.79
N ASN A 277 -70.78 54.52 -16.67
CA ASN A 277 -70.48 55.89 -17.12
C ASN A 277 -71.43 56.94 -16.54
N ASP A 278 -71.85 56.80 -15.28
CA ASP A 278 -72.74 57.74 -14.59
C ASP A 278 -72.01 58.84 -13.80
N GLY A 279 -70.69 58.75 -13.70
CA GLY A 279 -69.83 59.70 -13.00
C GLY A 279 -69.74 59.49 -11.48
N GLN A 280 -70.27 58.39 -10.95
CA GLN A 280 -70.12 57.95 -9.56
C GLN A 280 -69.39 56.58 -9.53
N PHE A 281 -68.86 56.22 -8.36
CA PHE A 281 -68.31 54.89 -8.11
C PHE A 281 -69.08 54.28 -6.94
N THR A 282 -69.78 53.17 -7.18
CA THR A 282 -70.67 52.59 -6.17
C THR A 282 -70.59 51.07 -6.10
N ASN A 283 -70.78 50.52 -4.89
CA ASN A 283 -70.97 49.08 -4.63
C ASN A 283 -72.40 48.77 -4.14
N HIS A 284 -73.34 49.70 -4.33
CA HIS A 284 -74.71 49.60 -3.78
C HIS A 284 -75.81 49.93 -4.79
N LEU A 285 -75.44 50.16 -6.06
CA LEU A 285 -76.38 50.36 -7.16
C LEU A 285 -76.34 49.11 -8.04
N ASN A 286 -77.50 48.65 -8.49
CA ASN A 286 -77.55 47.66 -9.56
C ASN A 286 -77.17 48.35 -10.88
N ILE A 287 -76.07 47.92 -11.47
CA ILE A 287 -75.54 48.47 -12.72
C ILE A 287 -75.48 47.44 -13.86
N ASN A 288 -75.60 46.14 -13.54
CA ASN A 288 -75.66 45.07 -14.52
C ASN A 288 -77.09 44.79 -15.07
N GLY A 289 -78.13 45.30 -14.41
CA GLY A 289 -79.54 45.21 -14.83
C GLY A 289 -80.29 43.94 -14.42
N ASP A 290 -79.77 43.13 -13.49
CA ASP A 290 -80.37 41.86 -13.05
C ASP A 290 -81.33 41.96 -11.83
N TYR A 291 -81.46 43.16 -11.24
CA TYR A 291 -82.25 43.49 -10.05
C TYR A 291 -81.74 42.93 -8.70
N VAL A 292 -80.55 42.34 -8.64
CA VAL A 292 -79.82 41.98 -7.41
C VAL A 292 -78.77 43.08 -7.13
N VAL A 293 -78.26 43.24 -5.92
CA VAL A 293 -77.12 44.15 -5.69
C VAL A 293 -76.07 43.34 -4.95
N ASP A 294 -75.11 42.85 -5.72
CA ASP A 294 -74.08 41.91 -5.28
C ASP A 294 -72.70 42.38 -5.77
N MET A 295 -71.66 41.55 -5.60
CA MET A 295 -70.31 41.89 -6.05
C MET A 295 -70.20 42.11 -7.56
N GLU A 296 -71.07 41.50 -8.39
CA GLU A 296 -71.04 41.72 -9.83
C GLU A 296 -71.43 43.15 -10.21
N ASP A 297 -72.04 43.92 -9.31
CA ASP A 297 -72.36 45.33 -9.50
C ASP A 297 -71.25 46.29 -9.03
N TRP A 298 -70.21 45.81 -8.37
CA TRP A 298 -69.22 46.68 -7.73
C TRP A 298 -68.37 47.45 -8.74
N GLU A 299 -68.13 48.72 -8.43
CA GLU A 299 -67.26 49.66 -9.15
C GLU A 299 -66.01 50.03 -8.34
N ILE A 300 -65.96 49.61 -7.07
CA ILE A 300 -64.87 49.85 -6.12
C ILE A 300 -64.32 48.52 -5.63
N GLY A 301 -63.00 48.36 -5.71
CA GLY A 301 -62.26 47.20 -5.25
C GLY A 301 -61.80 46.30 -6.39
N ALA A 302 -60.52 45.95 -6.37
CA ALA A 302 -59.90 45.12 -7.39
C ALA A 302 -58.79 44.21 -6.81
N ILE A 303 -58.55 43.10 -7.48
CA ILE A 303 -57.29 42.35 -7.35
C ILE A 303 -56.24 42.94 -8.29
N LYS A 304 -54.97 42.87 -7.90
CA LYS A 304 -53.82 43.18 -8.76
C LYS A 304 -53.24 41.88 -9.28
N VAL A 305 -53.00 41.80 -10.59
CA VAL A 305 -52.46 40.62 -11.26
C VAL A 305 -51.19 40.93 -12.03
N ALA A 306 -50.29 39.96 -12.10
CA ALA A 306 -49.14 39.91 -12.98
C ALA A 306 -49.41 38.97 -14.17
N ASN A 307 -48.93 39.36 -15.35
CA ASN A 307 -48.98 38.54 -16.55
C ASN A 307 -47.57 38.16 -17.03
N SER A 308 -47.49 37.18 -17.90
CA SER A 308 -46.25 36.67 -18.49
C SER A 308 -46.09 37.05 -19.97
N TRP A 309 -46.55 38.24 -20.36
CA TRP A 309 -46.47 38.76 -21.73
C TRP A 309 -45.52 39.95 -21.86
N ASP A 310 -44.44 39.94 -21.08
CA ASP A 310 -43.44 41.02 -21.03
C ASP A 310 -44.02 42.34 -20.47
N TYR A 311 -43.16 43.36 -20.36
CA TYR A 311 -43.52 44.68 -19.84
C TYR A 311 -44.45 45.48 -20.77
N ASP A 312 -44.62 45.06 -22.03
CA ASP A 312 -45.48 45.73 -23.01
C ASP A 312 -46.98 45.47 -22.77
N TRP A 313 -47.33 44.53 -21.89
CA TRP A 313 -48.70 44.27 -21.46
C TRP A 313 -48.99 44.94 -20.11
N PRO A 314 -50.19 45.46 -19.86
CA PRO A 314 -51.32 45.60 -20.78
C PRO A 314 -51.09 46.71 -21.82
N PRO A 315 -51.83 46.71 -22.96
CA PRO A 315 -51.58 47.60 -24.09
C PRO A 315 -52.07 49.05 -23.85
N VAL A 316 -51.59 49.67 -22.77
CA VAL A 316 -51.80 51.07 -22.38
C VAL A 316 -50.45 51.74 -22.11
N PRO A 317 -50.35 53.08 -22.13
CA PRO A 317 -49.06 53.77 -21.92
C PRO A 317 -48.37 53.46 -20.59
N SER A 318 -49.13 53.13 -19.54
CA SER A 318 -48.63 52.71 -18.22
C SER A 318 -48.39 51.21 -18.07
N GLY A 319 -48.50 50.41 -19.13
CA GLY A 319 -48.26 48.96 -19.07
C GLY A 319 -46.86 48.61 -18.60
N ASP A 320 -46.77 47.73 -17.61
CA ASP A 320 -45.53 47.32 -16.95
C ASP A 320 -45.51 45.83 -16.55
N GLY A 321 -46.43 45.04 -17.09
CA GLY A 321 -46.66 43.63 -16.77
C GLY A 321 -47.76 43.38 -15.73
N PHE A 322 -48.24 44.42 -15.04
CA PHE A 322 -49.30 44.32 -14.04
C PHE A 322 -50.61 44.94 -14.52
N CYS A 323 -51.73 44.51 -13.93
CA CYS A 323 -53.06 45.07 -14.22
C CYS A 323 -54.01 44.84 -13.04
N TYR A 324 -54.98 45.73 -12.86
CA TYR A 324 -56.09 45.53 -11.93
C TYR A 324 -57.24 44.77 -12.61
N ILE A 325 -57.88 43.86 -11.87
CA ILE A 325 -59.14 43.21 -12.25
C ILE A 325 -60.14 43.46 -11.12
N SER A 326 -61.24 44.13 -11.41
CA SER A 326 -62.28 44.43 -10.42
C SER A 326 -62.89 43.17 -9.81
N TYR A 327 -63.24 43.23 -8.52
CA TYR A 327 -63.84 42.09 -7.80
C TYR A 327 -65.10 41.55 -8.48
N ARG A 328 -65.83 42.41 -9.19
CA ARG A 328 -67.02 42.04 -9.98
C ARG A 328 -66.85 40.88 -10.93
N TYR A 329 -65.63 40.63 -11.42
CA TYR A 329 -65.39 39.56 -12.38
C TYR A 329 -65.18 38.20 -11.72
N LEU A 330 -64.77 38.14 -10.45
CA LEU A 330 -64.37 36.90 -9.76
C LEU A 330 -65.46 35.82 -9.77
N PHE A 331 -66.72 36.24 -9.66
CA PHE A 331 -67.88 35.35 -9.55
C PHE A 331 -68.52 34.99 -10.89
N ASN A 332 -67.97 35.49 -12.00
CA ASN A 332 -68.54 35.33 -13.33
C ASN A 332 -67.73 34.35 -14.20
N SER A 333 -68.37 33.23 -14.58
CA SER A 333 -67.72 32.14 -15.32
C SER A 333 -67.40 32.45 -16.78
N ASP A 334 -67.95 33.53 -17.34
CA ASP A 334 -67.61 34.01 -18.69
C ASP A 334 -66.26 34.73 -18.73
N TYR A 335 -65.72 35.09 -17.57
CA TYR A 335 -64.42 35.76 -17.44
C TYR A 335 -63.41 34.93 -16.66
N ILE A 336 -63.81 34.43 -15.48
CA ILE A 336 -62.94 33.63 -14.61
C ILE A 336 -63.23 32.15 -14.80
N MET A 337 -62.21 31.42 -15.25
CA MET A 337 -62.31 30.00 -15.52
C MET A 337 -62.59 29.24 -14.23
N TYR A 338 -63.65 28.42 -14.25
CA TYR A 338 -64.11 27.63 -13.09
C TYR A 338 -64.46 28.45 -11.84
N ARG A 339 -64.41 29.80 -11.92
CA ARG A 339 -64.61 30.74 -10.81
C ARG A 339 -63.77 30.35 -9.59
N LYS A 340 -62.46 30.20 -9.79
CA LYS A 340 -61.56 29.80 -8.70
C LYS A 340 -60.20 30.48 -8.78
N ALA A 341 -59.58 30.61 -7.62
CA ALA A 341 -58.17 30.96 -7.47
C ALA A 341 -57.45 29.85 -6.70
N SER A 342 -56.19 29.61 -7.04
CA SER A 342 -55.43 28.47 -6.54
C SER A 342 -54.12 28.93 -5.92
N GLY A 343 -53.83 28.49 -4.71
CA GLY A 343 -52.57 28.79 -4.04
C GLY A 343 -51.74 27.55 -3.78
N LEU A 344 -50.51 27.80 -3.37
CA LEU A 344 -49.49 26.79 -3.08
C LEU A 344 -48.80 27.17 -1.78
N VAL A 345 -48.75 26.24 -0.83
CA VAL A 345 -47.93 26.33 0.37
C VAL A 345 -46.76 25.36 0.22
N LEU A 346 -45.57 25.82 0.61
CA LEU A 346 -44.31 25.09 0.49
C LEU A 346 -43.62 25.03 1.87
N GLU A 347 -43.22 23.84 2.30
CA GLU A 347 -42.16 23.64 3.29
C GLU A 347 -40.85 23.18 2.61
N GLU A 348 -39.76 22.94 3.35
CA GLU A 348 -38.50 22.44 2.78
C GLU A 348 -38.39 20.92 2.94
N LYS A 349 -38.11 20.21 1.85
CA LYS A 349 -37.85 18.76 1.89
C LYS A 349 -36.40 18.55 2.31
N PRO A 350 -36.09 17.58 3.20
CA PRO A 350 -34.71 17.20 3.46
C PRO A 350 -33.96 16.86 2.17
N SER A 351 -32.66 17.19 2.11
CA SER A 351 -31.80 16.76 1.02
C SER A 351 -31.88 15.24 0.81
N PRO A 352 -31.77 14.78 -0.45
CA PRO A 352 -31.88 13.36 -0.76
C PRO A 352 -30.83 12.55 0.02
N GLN A 353 -31.26 11.43 0.57
CA GLN A 353 -30.36 10.47 1.20
C GLN A 353 -29.74 9.53 0.16
N MET A 354 -30.51 9.15 -0.86
CA MET A 354 -30.05 8.28 -1.93
C MET A 354 -30.70 8.65 -3.26
N CYS A 355 -29.92 8.58 -4.34
CA CYS A 355 -30.38 8.86 -5.69
C CYS A 355 -29.94 7.76 -6.66
N LEU A 356 -30.73 7.54 -7.69
CA LEU A 356 -30.32 6.82 -8.88
C LEU A 356 -29.85 7.80 -9.95
N LYS A 357 -28.84 7.42 -10.70
CA LYS A 357 -28.35 8.16 -11.87
C LYS A 357 -28.42 7.24 -13.08
N ILE A 358 -29.06 7.72 -14.14
CA ILE A 358 -29.24 6.98 -15.38
C ILE A 358 -28.83 7.83 -16.58
N ALA A 359 -27.98 7.27 -17.43
CA ALA A 359 -27.74 7.80 -18.76
C ALA A 359 -28.45 6.91 -19.79
N MET A 360 -29.26 7.50 -20.67
CA MET A 360 -30.02 6.72 -21.66
C MET A 360 -30.35 7.48 -22.93
N THR A 361 -30.71 6.72 -23.97
CA THR A 361 -31.29 7.21 -25.22
C THR A 361 -32.63 6.53 -25.47
N HIS A 362 -33.52 7.24 -26.16
CA HIS A 362 -34.69 6.66 -26.82
C HIS A 362 -35.12 7.61 -27.94
N SER A 363 -35.58 7.08 -29.06
CA SER A 363 -35.99 7.90 -30.21
C SER A 363 -37.38 8.54 -30.04
N SER A 364 -38.18 8.09 -29.06
CA SER A 364 -39.46 8.69 -28.67
C SER A 364 -39.67 8.63 -27.16
N ARG A 365 -39.57 9.76 -26.47
CA ARG A 365 -39.73 9.84 -25.01
C ARG A 365 -41.17 9.66 -24.53
N GLU A 366 -42.18 9.87 -25.38
CA GLU A 366 -43.58 9.64 -24.98
C GLU A 366 -43.94 8.16 -24.83
N ASN A 367 -43.11 7.25 -25.35
CA ASN A 367 -43.32 5.80 -25.25
C ASN A 367 -42.56 5.17 -24.08
N ILE A 368 -41.99 5.98 -23.19
CA ILE A 368 -41.17 5.50 -22.08
C ILE A 368 -41.83 5.87 -20.74
N ASN A 369 -41.82 4.90 -19.82
CA ASN A 369 -42.02 5.12 -18.39
C ASN A 369 -40.73 4.80 -17.62
N ILE A 370 -40.32 5.68 -16.72
CA ILE A 370 -39.18 5.42 -15.81
C ILE A 370 -39.70 5.13 -14.40
N VAL A 371 -39.30 3.99 -13.86
CA VAL A 371 -39.71 3.53 -12.53
C VAL A 371 -38.46 3.14 -11.75
N SER A 372 -38.30 3.67 -10.53
CA SER A 372 -37.27 3.19 -9.61
C SER A 372 -37.88 2.18 -8.65
N GLY A 373 -37.07 1.24 -8.17
CA GLY A 373 -37.55 0.27 -7.19
C GLY A 373 -36.47 -0.20 -6.23
N VAL A 374 -36.92 -0.80 -5.13
CA VAL A 374 -36.03 -1.36 -4.11
C VAL A 374 -36.53 -2.72 -3.62
N SER A 375 -35.62 -3.53 -3.10
CA SER A 375 -35.89 -4.84 -2.51
C SER A 375 -34.96 -5.10 -1.34
N ASP A 376 -35.45 -5.80 -0.32
CA ASP A 376 -34.66 -6.37 0.78
C ASP A 376 -34.05 -7.74 0.41
N ASP A 377 -34.53 -8.38 -0.66
CA ASP A 377 -34.01 -9.64 -1.19
C ASP A 377 -33.01 -9.39 -2.34
N VAL A 378 -31.75 -9.78 -2.13
CA VAL A 378 -30.68 -9.70 -3.14
C VAL A 378 -30.91 -10.60 -4.36
N ASN A 379 -31.65 -11.69 -4.17
CA ASN A 379 -32.06 -12.61 -5.24
C ASN A 379 -33.37 -12.19 -5.91
N GLY A 380 -34.00 -11.11 -5.43
CA GLY A 380 -35.18 -10.52 -6.03
C GLY A 380 -34.92 -10.15 -7.49
N ILE A 381 -35.80 -10.60 -8.39
CA ILE A 381 -35.76 -10.27 -9.82
C ILE A 381 -36.70 -9.10 -10.18
N LEU A 382 -37.50 -8.65 -9.21
CA LEU A 382 -38.42 -7.52 -9.31
C LEU A 382 -38.33 -6.70 -8.03
N PRO A 383 -38.55 -5.39 -8.10
CA PRO A 383 -38.63 -4.55 -6.90
C PRO A 383 -39.85 -4.91 -6.03
N LEU A 384 -39.70 -4.79 -4.72
CA LEU A 384 -40.80 -4.94 -3.75
C LEU A 384 -41.60 -3.64 -3.59
N THR A 385 -40.88 -2.52 -3.55
CA THR A 385 -41.45 -1.18 -3.49
C THR A 385 -40.96 -0.41 -4.71
N THR A 386 -41.87 0.29 -5.38
CA THR A 386 -41.56 1.10 -6.55
C THR A 386 -42.02 2.55 -6.38
N GLN A 387 -41.34 3.44 -7.08
CA GLN A 387 -41.68 4.84 -7.20
C GLN A 387 -41.71 5.22 -8.67
N THR A 388 -42.79 5.89 -9.07
CA THR A 388 -42.98 6.41 -10.43
C THR A 388 -42.82 7.92 -10.43
N TYR A 389 -42.38 8.46 -11.55
CA TYR A 389 -42.04 9.86 -11.70
C TYR A 389 -42.96 10.50 -12.73
N LEU A 390 -43.76 11.50 -12.34
CA LEU A 390 -44.77 12.08 -13.24
C LEU A 390 -44.18 12.71 -14.51
N ALA A 391 -42.96 13.25 -14.41
CA ALA A 391 -42.23 13.81 -15.55
C ALA A 391 -41.90 12.75 -16.62
N TYR A 392 -41.69 11.51 -16.19
CA TYR A 392 -41.25 10.40 -17.03
C TYR A 392 -42.33 9.35 -17.24
N SER A 393 -43.61 9.69 -17.08
CA SER A 393 -44.71 8.77 -17.35
C SER A 393 -45.00 8.65 -18.85
N LEU A 394 -45.63 7.56 -19.27
CA LEU A 394 -46.09 7.38 -20.65
C LEU A 394 -46.93 8.59 -21.13
N GLY A 395 -46.72 8.97 -22.39
CA GLY A 395 -47.38 10.09 -23.06
C GLY A 395 -46.78 11.47 -22.78
N ARG A 396 -45.71 11.59 -21.99
CA ARG A 396 -45.09 12.88 -21.64
C ARG A 396 -44.05 13.33 -22.67
N GLY A 397 -43.93 14.64 -22.86
CA GLY A 397 -42.92 15.27 -23.72
C GLY A 397 -43.10 15.12 -25.23
N GLY A 398 -44.04 14.29 -25.72
CA GLY A 398 -44.31 14.10 -27.14
C GLY A 398 -43.30 13.19 -27.86
N ASN A 399 -43.59 12.86 -29.11
CA ASN A 399 -42.76 12.03 -29.99
C ASN A 399 -41.45 12.73 -30.42
N HIS A 400 -40.52 12.82 -29.49
CA HIS A 400 -39.18 13.37 -29.69
C HIS A 400 -38.14 12.45 -29.06
N PRO A 401 -36.90 12.46 -29.57
CA PRO A 401 -35.78 11.84 -28.85
C PRO A 401 -35.69 12.34 -27.41
N MET A 402 -35.09 11.54 -26.51
CA MET A 402 -34.99 11.86 -25.08
C MET A 402 -34.50 13.29 -24.78
N ASN A 403 -33.48 13.77 -25.48
CA ASN A 403 -32.96 15.13 -25.26
C ASN A 403 -33.76 16.24 -25.96
N GLY A 404 -34.75 15.89 -26.80
CA GLY A 404 -35.63 16.80 -27.54
C GLY A 404 -35.13 17.25 -28.93
N ILE A 405 -33.84 17.09 -29.24
CA ILE A 405 -33.19 17.60 -30.47
C ILE A 405 -32.77 16.45 -31.40
N ASN A 406 -32.04 15.49 -30.85
CA ASN A 406 -31.41 14.39 -31.56
C ASN A 406 -31.30 13.16 -30.63
N ASN A 407 -30.69 12.06 -31.10
CA ASN A 407 -30.55 10.85 -30.28
C ASN A 407 -29.35 10.88 -29.32
N ASP A 408 -28.75 12.04 -29.03
CA ASP A 408 -27.69 12.12 -28.02
C ASP A 408 -28.30 11.81 -26.63
N PRO A 409 -27.55 11.13 -25.75
CA PRO A 409 -28.08 10.68 -24.47
C PRO A 409 -28.38 11.82 -23.52
N ILE A 410 -29.30 11.54 -22.60
CA ILE A 410 -29.51 12.36 -21.41
C ILE A 410 -29.07 11.61 -20.17
N GLU A 411 -28.55 12.35 -19.21
CA GLU A 411 -28.27 11.88 -17.85
C GLU A 411 -29.28 12.50 -16.90
N ILE A 412 -29.98 11.65 -16.13
CA ILE A 412 -31.05 12.00 -15.19
C ILE A 412 -30.65 11.56 -13.78
N GLY A 413 -31.00 12.37 -12.78
CA GLY A 413 -30.96 11.99 -11.35
C GLY A 413 -32.37 11.78 -10.81
N LEU A 414 -32.57 10.70 -10.05
CA LEU A 414 -33.86 10.31 -9.46
C LEU A 414 -33.67 10.10 -7.96
N ASP A 415 -34.42 10.80 -7.12
CA ASP A 415 -34.38 10.60 -5.68
C ASP A 415 -35.31 9.46 -5.24
N ILE A 416 -34.75 8.51 -4.49
CA ILE A 416 -35.46 7.32 -3.99
C ILE A 416 -35.59 7.33 -2.46
N THR A 417 -35.29 8.46 -1.81
CA THR A 417 -35.34 8.60 -0.35
C THR A 417 -36.68 8.21 0.26
N ASP A 418 -37.79 8.39 -0.47
CA ASP A 418 -39.13 8.12 0.06
C ASP A 418 -39.50 6.62 0.05
N ILE A 419 -38.73 5.77 -0.65
CA ILE A 419 -38.98 4.32 -0.74
C ILE A 419 -37.94 3.47 -0.01
N ILE A 420 -36.98 4.08 0.69
CA ILE A 420 -36.00 3.38 1.54
C ILE A 420 -36.43 3.40 3.01
N ASP A 421 -36.22 2.29 3.72
CA ASP A 421 -36.47 2.14 5.17
C ASP A 421 -35.30 1.52 5.95
N ASN A 422 -34.12 1.44 5.33
CA ASN A 422 -32.81 0.93 5.80
C ASN A 422 -32.54 -0.58 5.59
N ASP A 423 -33.55 -1.39 5.29
CA ASP A 423 -33.36 -2.84 5.05
C ASP A 423 -33.12 -3.17 3.56
N GLN A 424 -33.09 -2.17 2.68
CA GLN A 424 -32.93 -2.37 1.23
C GLN A 424 -31.51 -2.80 0.87
N LYS A 425 -31.43 -3.89 0.13
CA LYS A 425 -30.19 -4.50 -0.35
C LYS A 425 -30.01 -4.39 -1.85
N LYS A 426 -31.08 -4.08 -2.57
CA LYS A 426 -31.09 -4.09 -4.03
C LYS A 426 -31.94 -2.98 -4.59
N TYR A 427 -31.41 -2.29 -5.59
CA TYR A 427 -31.96 -1.06 -6.16
C TYR A 427 -32.15 -1.26 -7.66
N PHE A 428 -33.31 -0.87 -8.18
CA PHE A 428 -33.74 -1.15 -9.53
C PHE A 428 -34.03 0.13 -10.30
N ILE A 429 -33.73 0.08 -11.59
CA ILE A 429 -34.29 0.99 -12.58
C ILE A 429 -35.05 0.16 -13.62
N GLU A 430 -36.32 0.49 -13.81
CA GLU A 430 -37.21 -0.13 -14.77
C GLU A 430 -37.64 0.88 -15.83
N ILE A 431 -37.35 0.56 -17.08
CA ILE A 431 -37.76 1.32 -18.25
C ILE A 431 -38.86 0.53 -18.95
N ILE A 432 -40.09 1.03 -18.86
CA ILE A 432 -41.24 0.42 -19.53
C ILE A 432 -41.40 1.11 -20.88
N GLU A 433 -41.34 0.32 -21.94
CA GLU A 433 -41.50 0.78 -23.31
C GLU A 433 -42.89 0.34 -23.83
N ASP A 434 -43.64 1.26 -24.45
CA ASP A 434 -44.95 1.01 -25.07
C ASP A 434 -45.02 1.65 -26.46
N ASP A 435 -44.39 0.99 -27.44
CA ASP A 435 -44.54 1.27 -28.87
C ASP A 435 -45.07 0.04 -29.64
N PRO A 436 -46.41 -0.12 -29.74
CA PRO A 436 -47.03 -1.28 -30.37
C PRO A 436 -46.62 -1.53 -31.84
N GLU A 437 -46.07 -0.52 -32.52
CA GLU A 437 -45.70 -0.57 -33.94
C GLU A 437 -44.20 -0.81 -34.16
N ASP A 438 -43.37 -0.87 -33.11
CA ASP A 438 -41.92 -1.14 -33.19
C ASP A 438 -41.16 -0.13 -34.09
N GLU A 439 -41.57 1.14 -34.02
CA GLU A 439 -40.98 2.28 -34.73
C GLU A 439 -39.81 2.94 -33.98
N TYR A 440 -39.78 2.82 -32.64
CA TYR A 440 -38.84 3.51 -31.76
C TYR A 440 -37.90 2.52 -31.06
N SER A 441 -36.74 3.04 -30.63
CA SER A 441 -35.74 2.24 -29.94
C SER A 441 -34.84 3.12 -29.09
N GLY A 442 -34.16 2.50 -28.13
CA GLY A 442 -33.21 3.16 -27.27
C GLY A 442 -32.39 2.18 -26.45
N GLU A 443 -31.62 2.73 -25.53
CA GLU A 443 -30.62 2.01 -24.77
C GLU A 443 -30.38 2.71 -23.43
N ILE A 444 -30.24 1.93 -22.36
CA ILE A 444 -29.69 2.37 -21.07
C ILE A 444 -28.17 2.29 -21.20
N ILE A 445 -27.49 3.44 -21.22
CA ILE A 445 -26.04 3.53 -21.39
C ILE A 445 -25.34 3.18 -20.08
N SER A 446 -25.81 3.78 -18.98
CA SER A 446 -25.29 3.51 -17.64
C SER A 446 -26.35 3.74 -16.57
N PHE A 447 -26.19 3.03 -15.46
CA PHE A 447 -27.03 3.12 -14.27
C PHE A 447 -26.12 3.06 -13.03
N SER A 448 -26.31 3.96 -12.08
CA SER A 448 -25.60 3.98 -10.80
C SER A 448 -26.53 4.40 -9.66
N LEU A 449 -26.13 3.99 -8.45
CA LEU A 449 -26.73 4.36 -7.17
C LEU A 449 -25.77 5.32 -6.47
N ILE A 450 -26.28 6.41 -5.91
CA ILE A 450 -25.49 7.40 -5.18
C ILE A 450 -26.04 7.51 -3.75
N ASP A 451 -25.19 7.27 -2.76
CA ASP A 451 -25.51 7.30 -1.34
C ASP A 451 -24.86 8.51 -0.64
N TYR A 452 -25.69 9.35 -0.02
CA TYR A 452 -25.30 10.59 0.67
C TYR A 452 -25.35 10.47 2.20
N ARG A 453 -25.74 9.33 2.76
CA ARG A 453 -26.09 9.20 4.19
C ARG A 453 -24.92 9.36 5.16
N TYR A 454 -23.68 9.15 4.72
CA TYR A 454 -22.50 9.09 5.58
C TYR A 454 -21.54 10.28 5.41
N GLY A 455 -22.05 11.44 5.00
CA GLY A 455 -21.26 12.68 4.87
C GLY A 455 -20.42 12.77 3.59
N GLU A 456 -19.93 11.63 3.08
CA GLU A 456 -19.25 11.51 1.78
C GLU A 456 -20.13 10.78 0.75
N GLU A 457 -20.07 11.26 -0.50
CA GLU A 457 -20.81 10.67 -1.62
C GLU A 457 -20.13 9.36 -2.08
N LEU A 458 -20.92 8.28 -2.15
CA LEU A 458 -20.50 7.02 -2.79
C LEU A 458 -21.37 6.73 -4.00
N GLU A 459 -20.75 6.64 -5.18
CA GLU A 459 -21.41 6.18 -6.41
C GLU A 459 -21.08 4.71 -6.68
N VAL A 460 -22.10 3.85 -6.66
CA VAL A 460 -22.00 2.42 -6.99
C VAL A 460 -22.56 2.20 -8.39
N PHE A 461 -21.74 1.66 -9.30
CA PHE A 461 -22.09 1.46 -10.70
C PHE A 461 -22.73 0.09 -10.94
N CYS A 462 -23.75 0.05 -11.80
CA CYS A 462 -24.25 -1.21 -12.36
C CYS A 462 -23.23 -1.75 -13.38
N GLU A 463 -22.92 -3.04 -13.31
CA GLU A 463 -22.02 -3.70 -14.27
C GLU A 463 -22.62 -3.77 -15.69
N ASP A 464 -23.94 -3.86 -15.78
CA ASP A 464 -24.68 -3.89 -17.04
C ASP A 464 -24.75 -2.50 -17.67
N VAL A 465 -23.98 -2.30 -18.74
CA VAL A 465 -23.88 -1.05 -19.50
C VAL A 465 -24.26 -1.26 -20.96
N ASN A 466 -24.80 -0.22 -21.61
CA ASN A 466 -25.27 -0.27 -23.00
C ASN A 466 -26.29 -1.41 -23.22
N ILE A 467 -27.37 -1.38 -22.44
CA ILE A 467 -28.44 -2.37 -22.48
C ILE A 467 -29.59 -1.85 -23.36
N PRO A 468 -29.89 -2.52 -24.49
CA PRO A 468 -31.01 -2.12 -25.34
C PRO A 468 -32.34 -2.17 -24.59
N ILE A 469 -33.15 -1.13 -24.76
CA ILE A 469 -34.51 -1.09 -24.21
C ILE A 469 -35.36 -2.07 -25.01
N SER A 470 -35.96 -3.03 -24.32
CA SER A 470 -36.80 -4.06 -24.89
C SER A 470 -38.17 -3.49 -25.28
N ASN A 471 -38.52 -3.64 -26.56
CA ASN A 471 -39.76 -3.12 -27.13
C ASN A 471 -41.02 -3.76 -26.50
N ASN A 472 -42.05 -2.94 -26.24
CA ASN A 472 -43.36 -3.31 -25.68
C ASN A 472 -43.28 -4.10 -24.37
N THR A 473 -42.27 -3.85 -23.54
CA THR A 473 -42.06 -4.54 -22.27
C THR A 473 -41.20 -3.70 -21.31
N THR A 474 -41.00 -4.21 -20.11
CA THR A 474 -40.08 -3.64 -19.13
C THR A 474 -38.66 -4.14 -19.35
N THR A 475 -37.71 -3.20 -19.40
CA THR A 475 -36.27 -3.44 -19.25
C THR A 475 -35.88 -3.10 -17.82
N SER A 476 -35.31 -4.04 -17.08
CA SER A 476 -34.97 -3.87 -15.66
C SER A 476 -33.49 -4.09 -15.44
N LEU A 477 -32.82 -3.14 -14.79
CA LEU A 477 -31.45 -3.27 -14.29
C LEU A 477 -31.46 -3.11 -12.78
N SER A 478 -30.46 -3.69 -12.11
CA SER A 478 -30.37 -3.62 -10.66
C SER A 478 -28.94 -3.55 -10.15
N ILE A 479 -28.76 -2.92 -8.99
CA ILE A 479 -27.51 -2.87 -8.23
C ILE A 479 -27.78 -3.53 -6.89
N ILE A 480 -26.89 -4.45 -6.49
CA ILE A 480 -26.85 -4.94 -5.11
C ILE A 480 -25.97 -3.98 -4.32
N TYR A 481 -26.53 -3.42 -3.25
CA TYR A 481 -25.88 -2.54 -2.32
C TYR A 481 -26.43 -2.84 -0.92
N ASP A 482 -25.88 -3.88 -0.29
CA ASP A 482 -26.20 -4.29 1.08
C ASP A 482 -25.15 -3.71 2.03
N ILE A 483 -25.58 -2.81 2.92
CA ILE A 483 -24.72 -2.22 3.94
C ILE A 483 -24.79 -3.09 5.19
N LEU A 484 -23.64 -3.49 5.72
CA LEU A 484 -23.61 -4.22 6.98
C LEU A 484 -24.19 -3.37 8.12
N PRO A 485 -25.04 -3.94 8.99
CA PRO A 485 -25.59 -3.20 10.11
C PRO A 485 -24.49 -2.82 11.09
N GLU A 486 -24.55 -1.60 11.67
CA GLU A 486 -23.57 -1.09 12.64
C GLU A 486 -23.30 -2.07 13.82
N VAL A 487 -24.30 -2.87 14.20
CA VAL A 487 -24.17 -3.87 15.27
C VAL A 487 -24.74 -5.21 14.82
N ILE A 488 -23.88 -6.23 14.74
CA ILE A 488 -24.25 -7.62 14.43
C ILE A 488 -24.43 -8.38 15.75
N ASN A 489 -25.69 -8.58 16.14
CA ASN A 489 -26.10 -9.20 17.41
C ASN A 489 -26.45 -10.70 17.31
N ASP A 490 -26.44 -11.27 16.11
CA ASP A 490 -26.69 -12.68 15.82
C ASP A 490 -25.70 -13.14 14.74
N ASP A 491 -25.55 -14.46 14.54
CA ASP A 491 -24.71 -15.01 13.47
C ASP A 491 -25.15 -14.47 12.09
N LEU A 492 -24.20 -14.01 11.29
CA LEU A 492 -24.43 -13.44 9.96
C LEU A 492 -23.58 -14.17 8.91
N ILE A 493 -24.22 -14.55 7.80
CA ILE A 493 -23.56 -15.15 6.64
C ILE A 493 -23.61 -14.14 5.49
N ILE A 494 -22.44 -13.79 4.96
CA ILE A 494 -22.27 -12.99 3.75
C ILE A 494 -22.19 -13.95 2.55
N ASP A 495 -23.21 -13.92 1.70
CA ASP A 495 -23.34 -14.76 0.49
C ASP A 495 -23.48 -13.96 -0.82
N HIS A 496 -23.24 -12.66 -0.74
CA HIS A 496 -23.16 -11.70 -1.84
C HIS A 496 -22.20 -10.55 -1.48
N GLU A 497 -22.00 -9.61 -2.39
CA GLU A 497 -21.17 -8.43 -2.16
C GLU A 497 -21.82 -7.46 -1.16
N VAL A 498 -21.06 -7.03 -0.14
CA VAL A 498 -21.53 -6.13 0.93
C VAL A 498 -20.61 -4.93 1.12
N TYR A 499 -21.14 -3.90 1.79
CA TYR A 499 -20.49 -2.62 2.02
C TYR A 499 -20.39 -2.31 3.51
N VAL A 500 -19.22 -1.90 3.96
CA VAL A 500 -18.97 -1.39 5.31
C VAL A 500 -18.98 0.13 5.24
N ARG A 501 -20.03 0.75 5.79
CA ARG A 501 -20.16 2.20 5.95
C ARG A 501 -20.23 2.50 7.45
N GLY A 502 -19.31 3.30 7.98
CA GLY A 502 -19.17 3.52 9.42
C GLY A 502 -18.60 2.32 10.19
N ASP A 503 -18.67 2.38 11.53
CA ASP A 503 -18.17 1.33 12.41
C ASP A 503 -19.20 0.19 12.53
N VAL A 504 -18.81 -1.02 12.14
CA VAL A 504 -19.58 -2.27 12.21
C VAL A 504 -18.97 -3.18 13.26
N ASP A 505 -19.72 -3.49 14.31
CA ASP A 505 -19.29 -4.32 15.43
C ASP A 505 -19.99 -5.69 15.43
N VAL A 506 -19.21 -6.76 15.25
CA VAL A 506 -19.66 -8.14 15.52
C VAL A 506 -19.56 -8.41 17.02
N GLN A 507 -20.71 -8.53 17.67
CA GLN A 507 -20.79 -8.67 19.12
C GLN A 507 -20.33 -10.05 19.61
N ALA A 508 -19.88 -10.10 20.86
CA ALA A 508 -19.41 -11.32 21.50
C ALA A 508 -20.43 -12.47 21.42
N ASN A 509 -19.94 -13.69 21.19
CA ASN A 509 -20.70 -14.94 21.00
C ASN A 509 -21.43 -15.07 19.66
N ASN A 510 -21.22 -14.15 18.71
CA ASN A 510 -21.76 -14.25 17.36
C ASN A 510 -20.64 -14.52 16.35
N GLN A 511 -21.00 -15.13 15.23
CA GLN A 511 -20.12 -15.41 14.11
C GLN A 511 -20.45 -14.54 12.89
N LEU A 512 -19.41 -14.01 12.24
CA LEU A 512 -19.49 -13.53 10.87
C LEU A 512 -18.85 -14.57 9.94
N GLN A 513 -19.63 -15.14 9.02
CA GLN A 513 -19.16 -16.04 7.99
C GLN A 513 -19.19 -15.35 6.63
N ILE A 514 -18.13 -15.47 5.84
CA ILE A 514 -18.02 -14.93 4.49
C ILE A 514 -17.82 -16.09 3.52
N ASN A 515 -18.80 -16.33 2.66
CA ASN A 515 -18.77 -17.44 1.71
C ASN A 515 -17.69 -17.25 0.62
N PRO A 516 -17.34 -18.32 -0.12
CA PRO A 516 -16.30 -18.23 -1.14
C PRO A 516 -16.64 -17.25 -2.27
N ASN A 517 -15.64 -16.60 -2.86
CA ASN A 517 -15.75 -15.65 -3.98
C ASN A 517 -16.53 -14.36 -3.66
N MET A 518 -16.69 -14.01 -2.38
CA MET A 518 -17.41 -12.82 -1.96
C MET A 518 -16.51 -11.59 -1.88
N LYS A 519 -17.12 -10.41 -1.99
CA LYS A 519 -16.45 -9.12 -1.85
C LYS A 519 -17.00 -8.36 -0.65
N VAL A 520 -16.12 -7.76 0.13
CA VAL A 520 -16.46 -6.84 1.22
C VAL A 520 -15.77 -5.51 0.95
N ASN A 521 -16.55 -4.47 0.71
CA ASN A 521 -16.02 -3.16 0.35
C ASN A 521 -16.11 -2.19 1.53
N PHE A 522 -14.97 -1.63 1.95
CA PHE A 522 -14.86 -0.62 2.98
C PHE A 522 -14.87 0.78 2.35
N TYR A 523 -15.80 1.61 2.82
CA TYR A 523 -15.93 3.01 2.43
C TYR A 523 -16.24 3.87 3.67
N ASP A 524 -15.22 4.50 4.24
CA ASP A 524 -15.33 5.31 5.46
C ASP A 524 -15.95 4.51 6.63
N GLY A 525 -15.34 3.37 6.94
CA GLY A 525 -15.85 2.42 7.92
C GLY A 525 -14.84 1.40 8.44
N ARG A 526 -15.18 0.80 9.58
CA ARG A 526 -14.41 -0.28 10.21
C ARG A 526 -15.27 -1.49 10.42
N LEU A 527 -14.67 -2.66 10.29
CA LEU A 527 -15.29 -3.91 10.69
C LEU A 527 -14.54 -4.42 11.91
N ASN A 528 -15.23 -4.59 13.03
CA ASN A 528 -14.64 -5.04 14.29
C ASN A 528 -15.22 -6.39 14.67
N ILE A 529 -14.38 -7.43 14.69
CA ILE A 529 -14.71 -8.71 15.30
C ILE A 529 -14.33 -8.61 16.78
N LEU A 530 -15.29 -8.36 17.67
CA LEU A 530 -15.00 -8.09 19.08
C LEU A 530 -14.53 -9.35 19.84
N GLU A 531 -13.99 -9.18 21.04
CA GLU A 531 -13.57 -10.30 21.89
C GLU A 531 -14.69 -11.34 22.07
N ASN A 532 -14.37 -12.62 21.90
CA ASN A 532 -15.29 -13.77 21.91
C ASN A 532 -16.32 -13.80 20.76
N ALA A 533 -16.22 -12.94 19.76
CA ALA A 533 -16.86 -13.17 18.45
C ALA A 533 -15.95 -14.06 17.59
N SER A 534 -16.49 -14.61 16.50
CA SER A 534 -15.71 -15.39 15.53
C SER A 534 -15.90 -14.93 14.09
N LEU A 535 -14.83 -15.02 13.30
CA LEU A 535 -14.82 -14.76 11.87
C LEU A 535 -14.44 -16.04 11.12
N GLU A 536 -15.20 -16.38 10.08
CA GLU A 536 -14.89 -17.46 9.16
C GLU A 536 -14.92 -16.92 7.74
N VAL A 537 -13.76 -16.79 7.11
CA VAL A 537 -13.60 -16.33 5.74
C VAL A 537 -13.26 -17.53 4.86
N GLU A 538 -14.08 -17.82 3.87
CA GLU A 538 -13.86 -18.93 2.93
C GLU A 538 -12.98 -18.52 1.73
N ASP A 539 -12.70 -19.44 0.81
CA ASP A 539 -11.74 -19.24 -0.28
C ASP A 539 -12.10 -18.10 -1.26
N ASN A 540 -11.08 -17.40 -1.77
CA ASN A 540 -11.18 -16.37 -2.81
C ASN A 540 -12.06 -15.16 -2.40
N VAL A 541 -12.08 -14.80 -1.12
CA VAL A 541 -12.73 -13.57 -0.66
C VAL A 541 -11.82 -12.37 -0.89
N THR A 542 -12.39 -11.26 -1.36
CA THR A 542 -11.69 -9.99 -1.55
C THR A 542 -12.24 -8.93 -0.60
N PHE A 543 -11.35 -8.28 0.15
CA PHE A 543 -11.61 -7.09 0.96
C PHE A 543 -11.04 -5.88 0.22
N ASN A 544 -11.92 -4.98 -0.21
CA ASN A 544 -11.55 -3.76 -0.93
C ASN A 544 -11.62 -2.56 0.01
N GLY A 545 -10.52 -1.83 0.19
CA GLY A 545 -10.53 -0.53 0.86
C GLY A 545 -10.48 0.61 -0.15
N GLU A 546 -11.47 1.49 -0.15
CA GLU A 546 -11.44 2.72 -0.96
C GLU A 546 -11.59 3.96 -0.09
N PHE A 547 -10.60 4.86 -0.16
CA PHE A 547 -10.67 6.15 0.53
C PHE A 547 -11.30 7.23 -0.36
N VAL A 548 -12.35 7.87 0.15
CA VAL A 548 -12.94 9.07 -0.47
C VAL A 548 -12.10 10.29 -0.09
N THR A 549 -11.63 11.04 -1.10
CA THR A 549 -10.70 12.16 -0.89
C THR A 549 -11.42 13.33 -0.19
N ILE A 550 -11.14 13.56 1.09
CA ILE A 550 -11.61 14.76 1.80
C ILE A 550 -10.94 16.02 1.20
N PRO A 551 -11.68 17.03 0.71
CA PRO A 551 -11.12 18.33 0.39
C PRO A 551 -10.72 19.04 1.70
N SER A 552 -9.48 18.89 2.13
CA SER A 552 -8.99 19.54 3.35
C SER A 552 -8.89 21.05 3.18
N GLY A 553 -9.73 21.79 3.92
CA GLY A 553 -9.51 23.20 4.26
C GLY A 553 -8.28 23.37 5.18
N PRO A 554 -7.77 24.59 5.37
CA PRO A 554 -6.41 24.85 5.86
C PRO A 554 -6.22 24.76 7.38
N GLU A 555 -7.04 24.03 8.14
CA GLU A 555 -6.90 23.93 9.60
C GLU A 555 -6.68 22.49 10.05
N ASN A 556 -5.49 22.22 10.61
CA ASN A 556 -5.02 21.02 11.31
C ASN A 556 -5.73 19.70 10.94
N PRO A 557 -5.12 18.82 10.12
CA PRO A 557 -5.63 17.48 9.94
C PRO A 557 -5.60 16.76 11.30
N VAL A 558 -6.78 16.42 11.81
CA VAL A 558 -6.90 15.34 12.78
C VAL A 558 -6.60 14.07 11.98
N GLU A 559 -5.62 13.27 12.41
CA GLU A 559 -5.49 11.89 11.92
C GLU A 559 -6.81 11.19 12.29
N ILE A 560 -7.72 11.10 11.33
CA ILE A 560 -8.81 10.12 11.38
C ILE A 560 -8.10 8.79 11.12
N PRO A 561 -8.06 7.85 12.10
CA PRO A 561 -7.42 6.56 11.85
C PRO A 561 -8.20 5.89 10.73
N GLY A 562 -7.49 5.44 9.70
CA GLY A 562 -8.08 4.99 8.44
C GLY A 562 -9.13 3.90 8.62
N ASP A 563 -9.88 3.68 7.56
CA ASP A 563 -10.69 2.49 7.37
C ASP A 563 -9.82 1.26 7.65
N ARG A 564 -10.30 0.36 8.51
CA ARG A 564 -9.50 -0.77 9.01
C ARG A 564 -10.40 -1.95 9.36
N PHE A 565 -9.93 -3.16 9.05
CA PHE A 565 -10.54 -4.39 9.52
C PHE A 565 -9.84 -4.84 10.81
N ASN A 566 -10.55 -4.84 11.93
CA ASN A 566 -10.01 -5.22 13.24
C ASN A 566 -10.56 -6.57 13.70
N ILE A 567 -9.67 -7.46 14.14
CA ILE A 567 -10.01 -8.76 14.68
C ILE A 567 -9.49 -8.86 16.11
N TYR A 568 -10.40 -8.76 17.09
CA TYR A 568 -10.14 -9.01 18.52
C TYR A 568 -10.70 -10.38 18.99
N GLY A 569 -11.56 -10.99 18.17
CA GLY A 569 -12.11 -12.34 18.35
C GLY A 569 -11.28 -13.41 17.63
N SER A 570 -11.81 -14.62 17.53
CA SER A 570 -11.12 -15.70 16.79
C SER A 570 -11.37 -15.59 15.28
N ALA A 571 -10.36 -15.80 14.43
CA ALA A 571 -10.55 -15.79 12.98
C ALA A 571 -9.98 -17.04 12.28
N ASN A 572 -10.64 -17.47 11.21
CA ASN A 572 -10.13 -18.46 10.25
C ASN A 572 -10.23 -17.90 8.84
N PHE A 573 -9.19 -18.09 8.04
CA PHE A 573 -9.12 -17.67 6.64
C PHE A 573 -8.92 -18.89 5.73
N GLY A 574 -9.67 -18.92 4.63
CA GLY A 574 -9.50 -19.86 3.52
C GLY A 574 -8.32 -19.49 2.63
N ASP A 575 -8.26 -20.10 1.46
CA ASP A 575 -7.17 -19.90 0.50
C ASP A 575 -7.45 -18.70 -0.42
N ASN A 576 -6.39 -18.03 -0.90
CA ASN A 576 -6.44 -16.94 -1.89
C ASN A 576 -7.24 -15.70 -1.42
N ILE A 577 -7.08 -15.29 -0.16
CA ILE A 577 -7.74 -14.09 0.35
C ILE A 577 -7.01 -12.84 -0.15
N GLU A 578 -7.76 -11.87 -0.64
CA GLU A 578 -7.23 -10.63 -1.18
C GLU A 578 -7.61 -9.45 -0.28
N PHE A 579 -6.64 -8.62 0.07
CA PHE A 579 -6.77 -7.34 0.75
C PHE A 579 -6.20 -6.28 -0.18
N VAL A 580 -7.05 -5.48 -0.82
CA VAL A 580 -6.62 -4.55 -1.86
C VAL A 580 -7.18 -3.16 -1.62
N SER A 581 -6.37 -2.15 -1.90
CA SER A 581 -6.81 -0.76 -1.86
C SER A 581 -6.38 0.02 -3.10
N THR A 582 -7.23 0.93 -3.55
CA THR A 582 -6.96 1.79 -4.71
C THR A 582 -5.91 2.88 -4.42
N ASN A 583 -5.61 3.13 -3.13
CA ASN A 583 -4.56 4.03 -2.65
C ASN A 583 -4.05 3.59 -1.27
N ASN A 584 -2.96 4.16 -0.75
CA ASN A 584 -2.40 3.79 0.56
C ASN A 584 -3.19 4.37 1.76
N ALA A 585 -4.49 4.64 1.62
CA ALA A 585 -5.29 5.26 2.69
C ALA A 585 -6.18 4.27 3.46
N TRP A 586 -6.24 3.00 3.02
CA TRP A 586 -6.78 1.91 3.85
C TRP A 586 -5.67 1.33 4.75
N ASP A 587 -5.89 1.31 6.06
CA ASP A 587 -4.91 0.80 7.02
C ASP A 587 -4.72 -0.73 6.91
N GLY A 588 -5.65 -1.42 6.24
CA GLY A 588 -5.62 -2.86 6.03
C GLY A 588 -6.17 -3.64 7.22
N LEU A 589 -5.46 -4.71 7.59
CA LEU A 589 -5.91 -5.72 8.55
C LEU A 589 -5.14 -5.60 9.87
N PHE A 590 -5.87 -5.47 10.97
CA PHE A 590 -5.34 -5.52 12.33
C PHE A 590 -5.87 -6.75 13.07
N ILE A 591 -4.97 -7.52 13.67
CA ILE A 591 -5.31 -8.74 14.40
C ILE A 591 -4.71 -8.68 15.81
N TYR A 592 -5.58 -8.89 16.79
CA TYR A 592 -5.29 -9.16 18.19
C TYR A 592 -6.06 -10.42 18.60
N ASP A 593 -5.64 -11.56 18.07
CA ASP A 593 -6.18 -12.89 18.37
C ASP A 593 -5.14 -13.70 19.17
N ARG A 594 -5.55 -14.42 20.21
CA ARG A 594 -4.66 -15.31 20.96
C ARG A 594 -4.55 -16.71 20.32
N GLY A 595 -5.25 -16.94 19.22
CA GLY A 595 -5.15 -18.11 18.34
C GLY A 595 -4.09 -17.94 17.25
N ILE A 596 -3.80 -19.03 16.54
CA ILE A 596 -2.89 -19.03 15.39
C ILE A 596 -3.69 -18.64 14.14
N ILE A 597 -3.19 -17.67 13.37
CA ILE A 597 -3.74 -17.27 12.08
C ILE A 597 -2.87 -17.83 10.96
N THR A 598 -3.51 -18.47 9.97
CA THR A 598 -2.83 -18.97 8.77
C THR A 598 -3.41 -18.30 7.53
N PHE A 599 -2.55 -17.75 6.70
CA PHE A 599 -2.88 -17.27 5.36
C PHE A 599 -2.23 -18.17 4.31
N ASN A 600 -3.04 -18.72 3.41
CA ASN A 600 -2.55 -19.49 2.27
C ASN A 600 -2.75 -18.69 0.99
N ASN A 601 -1.64 -18.36 0.33
CA ASN A 601 -1.57 -17.56 -0.88
C ASN A 601 -2.35 -16.22 -0.79
N PRO A 602 -2.17 -15.41 0.27
CA PRO A 602 -2.84 -14.12 0.36
C PRO A 602 -2.29 -13.12 -0.67
N THR A 603 -3.11 -12.14 -1.02
CA THR A 603 -2.70 -10.94 -1.74
C THR A 603 -2.94 -9.73 -0.86
N PHE A 604 -1.91 -8.93 -0.60
CA PHE A 604 -2.02 -7.61 0.01
C PHE A 604 -1.52 -6.56 -0.99
N GLU A 605 -2.35 -5.59 -1.35
CA GLU A 605 -1.98 -4.50 -2.26
C GLU A 605 -2.39 -3.15 -1.68
N ASN A 606 -1.41 -2.26 -1.50
CA ASN A 606 -1.56 -0.90 -0.96
C ASN A 606 -2.23 -0.84 0.43
N CYS A 607 -2.08 -1.89 1.25
CA CYS A 607 -2.59 -1.95 2.61
C CYS A 607 -1.72 -2.82 3.52
N ASP A 608 -1.76 -2.59 4.84
CA ASP A 608 -0.86 -3.22 5.80
C ASP A 608 -1.49 -4.41 6.53
N LEU A 609 -0.65 -5.35 6.94
CA LEU A 609 -0.98 -6.40 7.90
C LEU A 609 -0.33 -6.06 9.25
N THR A 610 -1.15 -5.79 10.27
CA THR A 610 -0.68 -5.54 11.64
C THR A 610 -1.20 -6.63 12.57
N THR A 611 -0.31 -7.25 13.33
CA THR A 611 -0.65 -8.35 14.25
C THR A 611 0.01 -8.12 15.61
N GLU A 612 -0.75 -8.32 16.69
CA GLU A 612 -0.31 -8.13 18.07
C GLU A 612 -0.74 -9.32 18.94
N ASP A 613 0.18 -9.93 19.67
CA ASP A 613 -0.05 -11.10 20.52
C ASP A 613 -0.72 -12.29 19.77
N THR A 614 -0.46 -12.43 18.46
CA THR A 614 -1.05 -13.43 17.56
C THR A 614 0.02 -14.17 16.76
N PRO A 615 0.19 -15.50 16.89
CA PRO A 615 1.02 -16.28 15.97
C PRO A 615 0.48 -16.26 14.53
N VAL A 616 1.34 -16.01 13.54
CA VAL A 616 0.96 -15.90 12.12
C VAL A 616 1.83 -16.79 11.22
N ASP A 617 1.17 -17.62 10.41
CA ASP A 617 1.79 -18.39 9.33
C ASP A 617 1.30 -17.86 7.96
N ILE A 618 2.22 -17.42 7.09
CA ILE A 618 1.93 -17.00 5.71
C ILE A 618 2.62 -17.98 4.76
N ASN A 619 1.82 -18.72 4.00
CA ASN A 619 2.28 -19.74 3.05
C ASN A 619 1.99 -19.30 1.61
N SER A 620 3.03 -18.98 0.85
CA SER A 620 2.95 -18.38 -0.48
C SER A 620 2.22 -17.01 -0.50
N GLY A 621 2.04 -16.40 -1.66
CA GLY A 621 1.26 -15.17 -1.83
C GLY A 621 2.07 -13.96 -2.28
N THR A 622 1.44 -12.79 -2.24
CA THR A 622 2.01 -11.52 -2.71
C THR A 622 1.69 -10.35 -1.79
N PHE A 623 2.66 -9.46 -1.58
CA PHE A 623 2.47 -8.20 -0.88
C PHE A 623 3.09 -7.05 -1.70
N THR A 624 2.30 -6.06 -2.08
CA THR A 624 2.71 -4.94 -2.94
C THR A 624 2.39 -3.60 -2.31
N ASN A 625 3.40 -2.75 -2.13
CA ASN A 625 3.28 -1.43 -1.49
C ASN A 625 2.64 -1.49 -0.09
N SER A 626 3.03 -2.48 0.70
CA SER A 626 2.42 -2.82 2.00
C SER A 626 3.46 -2.85 3.13
N ALA A 627 3.03 -3.19 4.34
CA ALA A 627 3.90 -3.61 5.43
C ALA A 627 3.30 -4.78 6.23
N ILE A 628 4.16 -5.66 6.73
CA ILE A 628 3.85 -6.60 7.80
C ILE A 628 4.43 -6.03 9.10
N ASN A 629 3.57 -5.66 10.04
CA ASN A 629 3.91 -5.16 11.37
C ASN A 629 3.47 -6.19 12.42
N HIS A 630 4.40 -7.00 12.89
CA HIS A 630 4.11 -8.12 13.78
C HIS A 630 4.72 -7.91 15.16
N PHE A 631 3.92 -8.15 16.20
CA PHE A 631 4.32 -7.89 17.59
C PHE A 631 4.03 -9.08 18.53
N GLY A 632 5.08 -9.61 19.14
CA GLY A 632 5.00 -10.44 20.35
C GLY A 632 4.97 -11.96 20.20
N GLU A 633 4.50 -12.52 19.08
CA GLU A 633 4.30 -13.98 18.92
C GLU A 633 5.11 -14.57 17.75
N ASP A 634 4.87 -15.84 17.39
CA ASP A 634 5.55 -16.48 16.25
C ASP A 634 5.13 -15.86 14.92
N LEU A 635 6.10 -15.60 14.04
CA LEU A 635 5.87 -15.21 12.64
C LEU A 635 6.59 -16.18 11.71
N SER A 636 5.86 -16.88 10.85
CA SER A 636 6.42 -17.72 9.80
C SER A 636 5.97 -17.24 8.42
N ILE A 637 6.91 -16.96 7.54
CA ILE A 637 6.68 -16.54 6.16
C ILE A 637 7.45 -17.48 5.24
N ASP A 638 6.77 -18.14 4.31
CA ASP A 638 7.38 -19.10 3.36
C ASP A 638 6.87 -18.85 1.93
N ASP A 639 7.77 -18.82 0.94
CA ASP A 639 7.45 -18.74 -0.50
C ASP A 639 6.65 -17.48 -0.93
N VAL A 640 6.84 -16.34 -0.26
CA VAL A 640 6.08 -15.10 -0.51
C VAL A 640 6.85 -14.12 -1.41
N ASN A 641 6.13 -13.43 -2.30
CA ASN A 641 6.69 -12.37 -3.14
C ASN A 641 6.34 -10.97 -2.59
N PHE A 642 7.35 -10.16 -2.32
CA PHE A 642 7.23 -8.81 -1.77
C PHE A 642 7.72 -7.77 -2.79
N THR A 643 6.90 -6.76 -3.07
CA THR A 643 7.29 -5.60 -3.90
C THR A 643 7.01 -4.32 -3.14
N ASN A 644 8.05 -3.52 -2.86
CA ASN A 644 7.94 -2.32 -2.03
C ASN A 644 7.20 -2.60 -0.71
N THR A 645 7.54 -3.69 -0.03
CA THR A 645 6.88 -4.10 1.22
C THR A 645 7.88 -4.32 2.34
N LEU A 646 7.59 -3.79 3.53
CA LEU A 646 8.43 -3.94 4.73
C LEU A 646 7.98 -5.13 5.57
N ILE A 647 8.93 -5.85 6.18
CA ILE A 647 8.67 -6.91 7.16
C ILE A 647 9.28 -6.47 8.50
N CYS A 648 8.43 -6.14 9.47
CA CYS A 648 8.81 -5.67 10.80
C CYS A 648 8.26 -6.64 11.85
N ALA A 649 9.15 -7.27 12.61
CA ALA A 649 8.79 -8.11 13.75
C ALA A 649 9.44 -7.53 15.02
N LYS A 650 8.64 -7.32 16.06
CA LYS A 650 9.12 -6.78 17.33
C LYS A 650 8.51 -7.50 18.53
N GLU A 651 9.34 -8.07 19.38
CA GLU A 651 8.88 -8.72 20.62
C GLU A 651 8.45 -7.66 21.65
N SER A 652 7.36 -7.97 22.36
CA SER A 652 6.68 -7.06 23.30
C SER A 652 7.14 -7.28 24.75
N GLY A 653 8.44 -7.49 25.01
CA GLY A 653 9.06 -7.36 26.33
C GLY A 653 8.35 -8.07 27.48
N GLY A 654 8.47 -9.41 27.55
CA GLY A 654 7.97 -10.22 28.66
C GLY A 654 8.84 -11.45 28.92
N ILE A 655 8.88 -11.96 30.16
CA ILE A 655 9.57 -13.23 30.45
C ILE A 655 8.67 -14.37 29.97
N ASN A 656 8.83 -14.82 28.72
CA ASN A 656 8.10 -15.95 28.15
C ASN A 656 8.90 -17.26 28.36
N PRO A 657 8.32 -18.32 28.96
CA PRO A 657 8.99 -19.61 29.10
C PRO A 657 9.24 -20.35 27.77
N SER A 658 8.61 -19.93 26.67
CA SER A 658 8.89 -20.37 25.30
C SER A 658 8.94 -19.11 24.43
N PRO A 659 10.12 -18.53 24.20
CA PRO A 659 10.24 -17.27 23.47
C PRO A 659 9.69 -17.42 22.04
N PRO A 660 9.01 -16.39 21.51
CA PRO A 660 8.49 -16.43 20.16
C PRO A 660 9.63 -16.42 19.13
N ARG A 661 9.36 -16.89 17.92
CA ARG A 661 10.34 -17.00 16.83
C ARG A 661 9.88 -16.35 15.53
N VAL A 662 10.84 -15.84 14.74
CA VAL A 662 10.58 -15.33 13.38
C VAL A 662 11.25 -16.24 12.35
N LYS A 663 10.50 -16.79 11.41
CA LYS A 663 11.00 -17.55 10.26
C LYS A 663 10.61 -16.84 8.96
N ILE A 664 11.58 -16.54 8.10
CA ILE A 664 11.38 -15.99 6.75
C ILE A 664 12.19 -16.83 5.76
N ASP A 665 11.50 -17.63 4.94
CA ASP A 665 12.10 -18.65 4.10
C ASP A 665 11.59 -18.60 2.65
N ASN A 666 12.47 -18.87 1.69
CA ASN A 666 12.14 -18.97 0.25
C ASN A 666 11.40 -17.74 -0.35
N CYS A 667 11.55 -16.54 0.21
CA CYS A 667 10.84 -15.34 -0.26
C CYS A 667 11.64 -14.58 -1.33
N THR A 668 10.92 -13.90 -2.24
CA THR A 668 11.50 -12.93 -3.18
C THR A 668 11.07 -11.53 -2.77
N ILE A 669 12.02 -10.61 -2.53
CA ILE A 669 11.77 -9.27 -2.02
C ILE A 669 12.42 -8.23 -2.92
N ASN A 670 11.63 -7.33 -3.50
CA ASN A 670 12.10 -6.24 -4.35
C ASN A 670 11.59 -4.89 -3.84
N ASN A 671 12.45 -4.15 -3.14
CA ASN A 671 12.09 -2.92 -2.44
C ASN A 671 12.88 -1.71 -2.93
N SER A 672 12.16 -0.66 -3.35
CA SER A 672 12.72 0.67 -3.62
C SER A 672 12.47 1.67 -2.48
N ILE A 673 12.30 1.17 -1.26
CA ILE A 673 12.04 1.95 -0.04
C ILE A 673 13.34 2.10 0.76
N SER A 674 13.51 3.26 1.42
CA SER A 674 14.73 3.57 2.20
C SER A 674 14.81 2.90 3.59
N ALA A 675 13.70 2.35 4.09
CA ALA A 675 13.61 1.68 5.38
C ALA A 675 14.20 0.26 5.33
N ALA A 676 14.41 -0.38 6.49
CA ALA A 676 14.90 -1.77 6.53
C ALA A 676 13.84 -2.73 5.95
N THR A 677 14.26 -3.58 5.00
CA THR A 677 13.40 -4.56 4.33
C THR A 677 12.91 -5.63 5.30
N ILE A 678 13.83 -6.29 6.01
CA ILE A 678 13.52 -7.17 7.14
C ILE A 678 14.08 -6.51 8.40
N SER A 679 13.23 -6.28 9.39
CA SER A 679 13.58 -5.70 10.69
C SER A 679 13.08 -6.59 11.82
N ILE A 680 13.98 -7.21 12.58
CA ILE A 680 13.63 -8.07 13.72
C ILE A 680 14.22 -7.47 15.00
N THR A 681 13.34 -7.17 15.96
CA THR A 681 13.69 -6.53 17.22
C THR A 681 13.31 -7.40 18.42
N SER A 682 14.25 -7.65 19.33
CA SER A 682 14.03 -8.31 20.61
C SER A 682 13.56 -9.79 20.56
N TYR A 683 13.63 -10.44 19.40
CA TYR A 683 13.30 -11.87 19.29
C TYR A 683 14.49 -12.74 19.69
N GLU A 684 14.29 -13.72 20.57
CA GLU A 684 15.36 -14.65 20.97
C GLU A 684 15.73 -15.61 19.83
N GLU A 685 14.76 -16.06 19.03
CA GLU A 685 15.00 -17.01 17.93
C GLU A 685 14.53 -16.48 16.58
N TYR A 686 15.34 -16.65 15.53
CA TYR A 686 14.96 -16.34 14.16
C TYR A 686 15.71 -17.19 13.12
N GLU A 687 15.10 -17.33 11.94
CA GLU A 687 15.66 -17.99 10.76
C GLU A 687 15.33 -17.15 9.51
N ILE A 688 16.34 -16.62 8.83
CA ILE A 688 16.21 -15.91 7.55
C ILE A 688 16.96 -16.72 6.50
N THR A 689 16.25 -17.51 5.70
CA THR A 689 16.87 -18.50 4.81
C THR A 689 16.35 -18.48 3.38
N ASN A 690 17.23 -18.76 2.41
CA ASN A 690 16.84 -18.98 1.01
C ASN A 690 16.07 -17.83 0.35
N ASN A 691 16.25 -16.58 0.81
CA ASN A 691 15.55 -15.42 0.27
C ASN A 691 16.36 -14.71 -0.82
N ASP A 692 15.67 -14.13 -1.81
CA ASP A 692 16.24 -13.22 -2.81
C ASP A 692 15.80 -11.78 -2.50
N ILE A 693 16.72 -10.94 -2.03
CA ILE A 693 16.44 -9.61 -1.49
C ILE A 693 17.17 -8.54 -2.31
N VAL A 694 16.41 -7.77 -3.07
CA VAL A 694 16.86 -6.55 -3.75
C VAL A 694 16.28 -5.35 -3.03
N THR A 695 17.12 -4.46 -2.48
CA THR A 695 16.62 -3.32 -1.68
C THR A 695 17.40 -2.03 -1.83
N THR A 696 16.71 -0.89 -1.71
CA THR A 696 17.36 0.42 -1.51
C THR A 696 17.65 0.75 -0.04
N GLY A 697 17.00 0.07 0.89
CA GLY A 697 17.15 0.25 2.33
C GLY A 697 18.21 -0.68 2.93
N ILE A 698 18.06 -0.99 4.22
CA ILE A 698 18.84 -2.06 4.85
C ILE A 698 18.22 -3.40 4.44
N GLY A 699 19.01 -4.39 4.01
CA GLY A 699 18.49 -5.72 3.66
C GLY A 699 17.88 -6.43 4.88
N VAL A 700 18.73 -6.72 5.87
CA VAL A 700 18.33 -7.32 7.15
C VAL A 700 18.83 -6.44 8.29
N TYR A 701 17.93 -6.04 9.19
CA TYR A 701 18.26 -5.30 10.40
C TYR A 701 17.85 -6.09 11.65
N LEU A 702 18.82 -6.43 12.48
CA LEU A 702 18.59 -7.05 13.79
C LEU A 702 18.95 -6.07 14.91
N TYR A 703 18.06 -5.92 15.87
CA TYR A 703 18.24 -5.05 17.03
C TYR A 703 17.86 -5.79 18.33
N GLU A 704 18.82 -6.01 19.22
CA GLU A 704 18.61 -6.72 20.49
C GLU A 704 18.02 -8.14 20.31
N SER A 705 18.41 -8.85 19.24
CA SER A 705 17.80 -10.13 18.84
C SER A 705 18.81 -11.29 18.81
N GLY A 706 18.32 -12.53 18.96
CA GLY A 706 19.07 -13.76 18.72
C GLY A 706 19.65 -14.47 19.96
N GLU A 707 19.34 -14.03 21.18
CA GLU A 707 19.89 -14.64 22.41
C GLU A 707 19.52 -16.13 22.63
N GLY A 708 18.55 -16.64 21.86
CA GLY A 708 18.05 -18.01 21.91
C GLY A 708 18.92 -19.04 21.18
N LYS A 709 18.35 -20.22 20.92
CA LYS A 709 19.12 -21.35 20.35
C LYS A 709 19.31 -21.28 18.84
N THR A 710 18.48 -20.50 18.15
CA THR A 710 18.40 -20.46 16.69
C THR A 710 18.42 -19.01 16.24
N HIS A 711 19.50 -18.55 15.58
CA HIS A 711 19.65 -17.18 15.09
C HIS A 711 20.34 -17.17 13.73
N LEU A 712 19.69 -17.79 12.75
CA LEU A 712 20.30 -18.20 11.48
C LEU A 712 20.04 -17.20 10.35
N ILE A 713 21.09 -16.85 9.60
CA ILE A 713 21.00 -16.18 8.30
C ILE A 713 21.75 -17.04 7.27
N SER A 714 21.03 -17.74 6.39
CA SER A 714 21.66 -18.73 5.51
C SER A 714 21.09 -18.78 4.09
N ASN A 715 21.97 -18.87 3.10
CA ASN A 715 21.65 -19.03 1.67
C ASN A 715 20.77 -17.90 1.08
N ASN A 716 20.91 -16.66 1.55
CA ASN A 716 20.19 -15.52 0.99
C ASN A 716 21.03 -14.81 -0.10
N GLU A 717 20.37 -14.38 -1.17
CA GLU A 717 20.90 -13.41 -2.12
C GLU A 717 20.46 -12.01 -1.62
N ILE A 718 21.40 -11.12 -1.33
CA ILE A 718 21.11 -9.77 -0.81
C ILE A 718 21.84 -8.75 -1.67
N GLN A 719 21.11 -8.14 -2.60
CA GLN A 719 21.53 -6.97 -3.36
C GLN A 719 21.04 -5.71 -2.65
N GLY A 720 21.96 -4.97 -2.04
CA GLY A 720 21.64 -3.72 -1.34
C GLY A 720 21.57 -2.50 -2.26
N SER A 721 21.68 -1.32 -1.64
CA SER A 721 22.06 -0.11 -2.34
C SER A 721 23.28 0.54 -1.71
N GLN A 722 24.00 1.30 -2.54
CA GLN A 722 25.23 2.00 -2.17
C GLN A 722 25.09 3.01 -1.00
N SER A 723 23.89 3.17 -0.44
CA SER A 723 23.60 4.08 0.70
C SER A 723 23.34 3.37 2.03
N ASN A 724 23.02 2.07 2.04
CA ASN A 724 22.62 1.33 3.26
C ASN A 724 23.32 -0.04 3.36
N PRO A 725 23.50 -0.59 4.58
CA PRO A 725 24.07 -1.93 4.75
C PRO A 725 23.20 -3.07 4.19
N GLY A 726 23.81 -4.15 3.72
CA GLY A 726 23.13 -5.39 3.38
C GLY A 726 22.57 -6.07 4.63
N ILE A 727 23.44 -6.32 5.61
CA ILE A 727 23.06 -6.81 6.94
C ILE A 727 23.54 -5.82 8.00
N LYS A 728 22.66 -5.42 8.92
CA LYS A 728 22.98 -4.57 10.07
C LYS A 728 22.58 -5.27 11.36
N LEU A 729 23.49 -5.29 12.33
CA LEU A 729 23.32 -5.92 13.64
C LEU A 729 23.61 -4.89 14.73
N TYR A 730 22.78 -4.84 15.77
CA TYR A 730 23.00 -4.00 16.94
C TYR A 730 22.62 -4.75 18.21
N HIS A 731 23.60 -5.04 19.07
CA HIS A 731 23.40 -5.84 20.29
C HIS A 731 22.68 -7.18 20.03
N SER A 732 23.07 -7.87 18.96
CA SER A 732 22.39 -9.07 18.46
C SER A 732 23.34 -10.25 18.26
N TYR A 733 22.79 -11.45 18.28
CA TYR A 733 23.46 -12.71 17.95
C TYR A 733 23.12 -13.11 16.51
N ALA A 734 24.08 -13.57 15.72
CA ALA A 734 23.81 -13.98 14.33
C ALA A 734 24.80 -15.04 13.81
N ASP A 735 24.24 -16.16 13.35
CA ASP A 735 24.92 -17.24 12.63
C ASP A 735 24.73 -17.05 11.13
N ILE A 736 25.69 -16.38 10.49
CA ILE A 736 25.72 -16.10 9.05
C ILE A 736 26.46 -17.24 8.36
N THR A 737 25.71 -18.22 7.87
CA THR A 737 26.25 -19.50 7.42
C THR A 737 25.74 -19.92 6.04
N GLY A 738 26.34 -20.98 5.48
CA GLY A 738 25.89 -21.53 4.20
C GLY A 738 26.41 -20.70 3.02
N SER A 739 25.51 -20.27 2.14
CA SER A 739 25.88 -19.71 0.82
C SER A 739 25.24 -18.35 0.58
N ASN A 740 25.28 -17.45 1.57
CA ASN A 740 24.78 -16.08 1.39
C ASN A 740 25.62 -15.33 0.35
N ASN A 741 25.00 -14.49 -0.47
CA ASN A 741 25.67 -13.62 -1.43
C ASN A 741 25.24 -12.16 -1.20
N ILE A 742 26.15 -11.31 -0.73
CA ILE A 742 25.85 -9.94 -0.28
C ILE A 742 26.68 -8.93 -1.06
N TYR A 743 26.04 -8.08 -1.87
CA TYR A 743 26.71 -7.15 -2.77
C TYR A 743 25.88 -5.88 -3.06
N ASP A 744 26.51 -4.90 -3.72
CA ASP A 744 25.93 -3.60 -4.09
C ASP A 744 25.34 -2.78 -2.93
N ALA A 745 25.62 -3.15 -1.67
CA ALA A 745 25.26 -2.39 -0.48
C ALA A 745 26.32 -1.31 -0.18
N ASN A 746 26.02 -0.38 0.73
CA ASN A 746 27.05 0.52 1.26
C ASN A 746 28.10 -0.24 2.09
N THR A 747 27.61 -1.14 2.93
CA THR A 747 28.43 -2.07 3.70
C THR A 747 27.79 -3.44 3.62
N GLY A 748 28.54 -4.50 3.28
CA GLY A 748 27.97 -5.84 3.21
C GLY A 748 27.40 -6.27 4.57
N ILE A 749 28.24 -6.29 5.60
CA ILE A 749 27.83 -6.60 6.99
C ILE A 749 28.32 -5.52 7.96
N LEU A 750 27.39 -4.95 8.74
CA LEU A 750 27.66 -3.94 9.77
C LEU A 750 27.24 -4.45 11.17
N GLY A 751 28.20 -4.80 12.03
CA GLY A 751 27.94 -5.22 13.42
C GLY A 751 28.35 -4.18 14.46
N LEU A 752 27.44 -3.84 15.36
CA LEU A 752 27.62 -2.73 16.31
C LEU A 752 27.20 -3.11 17.74
N ASN A 753 27.93 -2.62 18.73
CA ASN A 753 27.54 -2.62 20.15
C ASN A 753 27.23 -4.02 20.71
N ASN A 754 28.27 -4.79 21.04
CA ASN A 754 28.19 -6.08 21.73
C ASN A 754 27.30 -7.12 21.02
N CYS A 755 27.61 -7.40 19.75
CA CYS A 755 27.02 -8.49 18.98
C CYS A 755 27.85 -9.78 19.13
N GLU A 756 27.21 -10.95 19.05
CA GLU A 756 27.89 -12.22 18.89
C GLU A 756 27.67 -12.75 17.47
N ILE A 757 28.72 -12.73 16.65
CA ILE A 757 28.60 -13.03 15.22
C ILE A 757 29.45 -14.25 14.87
N TYR A 758 28.86 -15.18 14.13
CA TYR A 758 29.55 -16.32 13.53
C TYR A 758 29.41 -16.25 12.01
N ILE A 759 30.53 -16.19 11.28
CA ILE A 759 30.54 -16.16 9.81
C ILE A 759 31.24 -17.42 9.31
N TYR A 760 30.47 -18.32 8.72
CA TYR A 760 30.99 -19.62 8.27
C TYR A 760 30.36 -20.04 6.96
N GLY A 761 31.07 -19.78 5.87
CA GLY A 761 30.60 -20.11 4.53
C GLY A 761 30.75 -21.58 4.18
N ASN A 762 30.13 -21.96 3.06
CA ASN A 762 30.26 -23.28 2.48
C ASN A 762 31.64 -23.48 1.81
N GLU A 763 32.31 -24.58 2.11
CA GLU A 763 33.61 -24.94 1.51
C GLU A 763 33.49 -25.33 0.03
N ASN A 764 32.27 -25.67 -0.41
CA ASN A 764 31.97 -26.07 -1.79
C ASN A 764 30.95 -25.10 -2.41
N SER A 765 30.89 -25.05 -3.73
CA SER A 765 29.87 -24.25 -4.43
C SER A 765 28.45 -24.76 -4.08
N PRO A 766 27.47 -23.86 -3.89
CA PRO A 766 27.59 -22.39 -3.89
C PRO A 766 28.31 -21.89 -2.63
N PHE A 767 29.16 -20.87 -2.80
CA PHE A 767 29.98 -20.32 -1.73
C PHE A 767 29.28 -19.17 -1.02
N GLN A 768 29.69 -18.85 0.21
CA GLN A 768 29.34 -17.57 0.82
C GLN A 768 30.20 -16.47 0.20
N MET A 769 29.58 -15.36 -0.19
CA MET A 769 30.22 -14.24 -0.88
C MET A 769 29.77 -12.91 -0.27
N ILE A 770 30.73 -12.02 -0.01
CA ILE A 770 30.51 -10.64 0.43
C ILE A 770 31.42 -9.79 -0.45
N HIS A 771 30.86 -9.10 -1.45
CA HIS A 771 31.69 -8.47 -2.46
C HIS A 771 31.06 -7.24 -3.10
N GLU A 772 31.90 -6.41 -3.72
CA GLU A 772 31.48 -5.24 -4.52
C GLU A 772 30.52 -4.30 -3.76
N ASN A 773 30.75 -4.10 -2.46
CA ASN A 773 30.01 -3.12 -1.67
C ASN A 773 30.70 -1.75 -1.77
N SER A 774 29.94 -0.65 -1.73
CA SER A 774 30.42 0.67 -2.16
C SER A 774 31.29 1.45 -1.15
N SER A 775 31.47 0.94 0.06
CA SER A 775 32.33 1.57 1.08
C SER A 775 33.19 0.60 1.87
N ASP A 776 32.65 -0.51 2.37
CA ASP A 776 33.41 -1.49 3.16
C ASP A 776 32.66 -2.83 3.02
N GLU A 777 33.36 -3.95 2.81
CA GLU A 777 32.68 -5.26 2.72
C GLU A 777 32.10 -5.66 4.09
N MET A 778 32.86 -5.40 5.15
CA MET A 778 32.43 -5.68 6.52
C MET A 778 33.00 -4.68 7.52
N VAL A 779 32.15 -4.22 8.44
CA VAL A 779 32.50 -3.29 9.51
C VAL A 779 31.96 -3.78 10.85
N PHE A 780 32.82 -3.84 11.87
CA PHE A 780 32.45 -4.26 13.22
C PHE A 780 32.97 -3.28 14.30
N THR A 781 32.27 -3.14 15.41
CA THR A 781 32.89 -2.66 16.66
C THR A 781 33.70 -3.78 17.31
N HIS A 782 34.66 -3.44 18.18
CA HIS A 782 35.58 -4.40 18.78
C HIS A 782 34.87 -5.49 19.59
N ASP A 783 33.79 -5.13 20.28
CA ASP A 783 32.92 -6.02 21.05
C ASP A 783 31.90 -6.77 20.19
N SER A 784 31.79 -6.45 18.90
CA SER A 784 30.93 -7.11 17.91
C SER A 784 31.72 -7.88 16.86
N PHE A 785 33.04 -8.03 17.03
CA PHE A 785 33.86 -8.70 16.02
C PHE A 785 33.54 -10.21 15.97
N PRO A 786 33.38 -10.83 14.78
CA PRO A 786 33.01 -12.24 14.68
C PRO A 786 33.94 -13.18 15.45
N TYR A 787 33.36 -14.13 16.19
CA TYR A 787 34.11 -15.18 16.90
C TYR A 787 34.81 -16.13 15.94
N MET A 788 34.20 -16.37 14.78
CA MET A 788 34.77 -17.12 13.67
C MET A 788 34.38 -16.47 12.35
N MET A 789 35.33 -16.46 11.42
CA MET A 789 35.13 -16.01 10.05
C MET A 789 35.94 -16.91 9.13
N ARG A 790 35.28 -17.83 8.41
CA ARG A 790 35.94 -18.79 7.49
C ARG A 790 35.08 -19.07 6.26
N TYR A 791 35.74 -19.58 5.23
CA TYR A 791 35.15 -20.12 3.99
C TYR A 791 34.21 -19.13 3.28
N THR A 792 34.53 -17.85 3.37
CA THR A 792 33.80 -16.77 2.69
C THR A 792 34.69 -16.14 1.63
N GLN A 793 34.11 -15.84 0.47
CA GLN A 793 34.74 -15.03 -0.56
C GLN A 793 34.48 -13.56 -0.26
N ILE A 794 35.53 -12.81 0.03
CA ILE A 794 35.47 -11.39 0.41
C ILE A 794 36.38 -10.63 -0.52
N TYR A 795 35.83 -9.82 -1.43
CA TYR A 795 36.65 -9.06 -2.36
C TYR A 795 35.91 -7.84 -2.90
N ASP A 796 36.69 -6.85 -3.33
CA ASP A 796 36.21 -5.73 -4.13
C ASP A 796 37.21 -5.49 -5.28
N VAL A 797 36.69 -5.48 -6.51
CA VAL A 797 37.46 -5.29 -7.74
C VAL A 797 38.10 -3.90 -7.80
N ASN A 798 37.52 -2.89 -7.14
CA ASN A 798 37.97 -1.51 -7.24
C ASN A 798 39.09 -1.14 -6.24
N HIS A 799 39.22 -1.91 -5.14
CA HIS A 799 40.33 -1.86 -4.17
C HIS A 799 40.49 -0.53 -3.41
N ASN A 800 39.41 0.24 -3.25
CA ASN A 800 39.45 1.53 -2.55
C ASN A 800 38.92 1.47 -1.10
N ASP A 801 38.38 0.32 -0.71
CA ASP A 801 37.55 0.11 0.49
C ASP A 801 38.08 -1.05 1.34
N TYR A 802 37.69 -1.15 2.62
CA TYR A 802 38.19 -2.24 3.47
C TYR A 802 37.35 -3.51 3.30
N PHE A 803 38.01 -4.65 3.07
CA PHE A 803 37.38 -5.97 3.11
C PHE A 803 36.93 -6.32 4.54
N CYS A 804 37.68 -5.86 5.55
CA CYS A 804 37.27 -5.99 6.94
C CYS A 804 37.84 -4.84 7.78
N LYS A 805 36.94 -4.15 8.49
CA LYS A 805 37.25 -3.00 9.33
C LYS A 805 36.71 -3.21 10.73
N CYS A 806 37.56 -3.03 11.73
CA CYS A 806 37.14 -2.92 13.12
C CYS A 806 37.30 -1.45 13.57
N ALA A 807 36.19 -0.82 13.96
CA ALA A 807 36.07 0.64 14.05
C ALA A 807 36.76 1.26 15.29
N ASP A 808 36.84 0.53 16.40
CA ASP A 808 37.26 1.02 17.71
C ASP A 808 38.26 0.05 18.39
N HIS A 809 39.51 0.07 17.94
CA HIS A 809 40.55 -0.86 18.40
C HIS A 809 41.00 -0.66 19.86
N GLY A 810 40.70 -1.65 20.71
CA GLY A 810 41.30 -1.85 22.04
C GLY A 810 42.34 -2.98 22.02
N LEU A 811 43.62 -2.68 21.74
CA LEU A 811 44.66 -3.70 21.55
C LEU A 811 44.94 -4.54 22.81
N THR A 812 44.57 -5.83 22.78
CA THR A 812 45.20 -6.89 23.61
C THR A 812 45.53 -8.20 22.86
N ARG A 813 44.80 -8.56 21.77
CA ARG A 813 45.05 -9.75 20.92
C ARG A 813 44.55 -9.53 19.46
N PRO A 814 45.20 -10.12 18.44
CA PRO A 814 44.72 -10.07 17.05
C PRO A 814 43.52 -10.99 16.81
N HIS A 815 42.63 -10.61 15.89
CA HIS A 815 41.48 -11.38 15.41
C HIS A 815 41.90 -12.39 14.32
N VAL A 816 41.38 -13.61 14.38
CA VAL A 816 41.69 -14.65 13.38
C VAL A 816 40.61 -14.65 12.31
N ILE A 817 40.99 -14.27 11.09
CA ILE A 817 40.15 -14.25 9.88
C ILE A 817 40.78 -15.12 8.76
N ALA A 818 41.61 -16.09 9.14
CA ALA A 818 42.21 -17.07 8.23
C ALA A 818 41.14 -17.96 7.56
N TYR A 819 41.52 -18.66 6.49
CA TYR A 819 40.65 -19.53 5.70
C TYR A 819 39.50 -18.80 4.98
N ASN A 820 39.70 -17.55 4.58
CA ASN A 820 38.83 -16.85 3.64
C ASN A 820 39.55 -16.60 2.31
N TYR A 821 38.77 -16.36 1.27
CA TYR A 821 39.28 -15.95 -0.03
C TYR A 821 39.17 -14.45 -0.17
N TRP A 822 40.28 -13.77 -0.45
CA TRP A 822 40.35 -12.31 -0.47
C TRP A 822 40.42 -11.70 -1.88
N GLY A 823 40.14 -12.49 -2.93
CA GLY A 823 40.36 -12.06 -4.31
C GLY A 823 41.83 -12.02 -4.74
N GLU A 824 42.09 -11.81 -6.04
CA GLU A 824 43.45 -11.82 -6.61
C GLU A 824 44.31 -10.61 -6.23
N ASN A 825 43.68 -9.51 -5.79
CA ASN A 825 44.34 -8.22 -5.53
C ASN A 825 44.55 -7.92 -4.03
N PHE A 826 44.36 -8.88 -3.13
CA PHE A 826 44.43 -8.64 -1.68
C PHE A 826 45.77 -8.06 -1.19
N VAL A 827 45.72 -6.86 -0.61
CA VAL A 827 46.81 -6.16 0.07
C VAL A 827 46.40 -5.88 1.52
N PRO A 828 46.87 -6.67 2.51
CA PRO A 828 46.43 -6.55 3.90
C PRO A 828 46.53 -5.15 4.51
N THR A 829 47.51 -4.34 4.10
CA THR A 829 47.68 -2.97 4.60
C THR A 829 46.68 -1.96 4.04
N GLN A 830 45.99 -2.31 2.95
CA GLN A 830 44.98 -1.49 2.29
C GLN A 830 43.58 -2.02 2.60
N ASP A 831 43.40 -3.35 2.63
CA ASP A 831 42.07 -3.98 2.71
C ASP A 831 41.63 -4.32 4.12
N LEU A 832 42.55 -4.31 5.10
CA LEU A 832 42.24 -4.58 6.50
C LEU A 832 42.52 -3.35 7.36
N TYR A 833 41.54 -2.92 8.16
CA TYR A 833 41.69 -1.77 9.04
C TYR A 833 41.49 -2.08 10.53
N PRO A 834 42.54 -1.90 11.36
CA PRO A 834 43.94 -1.73 11.04
C PRO A 834 44.56 -3.10 10.76
N SER A 835 45.37 -3.17 9.71
CA SER A 835 46.01 -4.40 9.23
C SER A 835 46.76 -5.23 10.29
N ILE A 836 47.31 -4.59 11.33
CA ILE A 836 48.04 -5.27 12.41
C ILE A 836 47.14 -6.08 13.36
N ALA A 837 45.83 -5.87 13.32
CA ALA A 837 44.88 -6.50 14.22
C ALA A 837 44.43 -7.89 13.76
N TYR A 838 44.93 -8.39 12.62
CA TYR A 838 44.37 -9.58 11.97
C TYR A 838 45.41 -10.68 11.69
N ILE A 839 45.00 -11.92 11.90
CA ILE A 839 45.66 -13.13 11.40
C ILE A 839 44.79 -13.64 10.24
N TYR A 840 45.24 -13.41 9.01
CA TYR A 840 44.49 -13.69 7.78
C TYR A 840 45.06 -14.85 6.95
N GLN A 841 46.14 -15.49 7.41
CA GLN A 841 46.76 -16.66 6.80
C GLN A 841 46.53 -17.93 7.66
N PRO A 842 46.39 -19.12 7.06
CA PRO A 842 46.39 -19.38 5.60
C PRO A 842 45.14 -18.85 4.89
N TYR A 843 45.21 -18.69 3.57
CA TYR A 843 44.05 -18.33 2.73
C TYR A 843 43.26 -19.58 2.34
N TRP A 844 41.97 -19.42 2.08
CA TRP A 844 41.16 -20.43 1.40
C TRP A 844 41.01 -20.03 -0.08
N ASN A 845 41.14 -20.99 -1.01
CA ASN A 845 41.01 -20.75 -2.45
C ASN A 845 39.85 -21.58 -3.04
N PRO A 846 38.74 -20.95 -3.43
CA PRO A 846 37.53 -21.63 -3.92
C PRO A 846 37.63 -22.06 -5.39
N VAL A 847 38.68 -21.64 -6.12
CA VAL A 847 38.82 -21.85 -7.58
C VAL A 847 39.63 -23.11 -7.95
N VAL A 848 40.33 -23.76 -7.01
CA VAL A 848 41.22 -24.89 -7.35
C VAL A 848 40.79 -26.18 -6.69
N THR A 849 40.16 -27.04 -7.49
CA THR A 849 40.17 -28.50 -7.34
C THR A 849 41.59 -29.01 -7.11
N LYS A 850 41.81 -29.69 -5.98
CA LYS A 850 43.02 -30.44 -5.55
C LYS A 850 44.30 -29.58 -5.43
N GLY A 851 44.69 -29.33 -4.17
CA GLY A 851 45.74 -28.38 -3.77
C GLY A 851 47.17 -28.77 -4.16
N SER A 852 48.12 -27.86 -3.90
CA SER A 852 49.55 -28.15 -3.98
C SER A 852 49.92 -29.27 -2.99
N PRO A 853 51.01 -30.02 -3.23
CA PRO A 853 51.45 -31.07 -2.31
C PRO A 853 51.75 -30.58 -0.89
N GLU A 854 52.12 -29.30 -0.71
CA GLU A 854 52.32 -28.67 0.61
C GLU A 854 51.00 -28.51 1.36
N LEU A 855 49.96 -28.05 0.67
CA LEU A 855 48.65 -27.79 1.27
C LEU A 855 47.94 -29.10 1.65
N LEU A 856 47.95 -30.09 0.76
CA LEU A 856 47.38 -31.41 1.09
C LEU A 856 48.13 -32.08 2.24
N PHE A 857 49.46 -31.86 2.33
CA PHE A 857 50.25 -32.34 3.46
C PHE A 857 49.89 -31.63 4.77
N GLU A 858 49.77 -30.30 4.78
CA GLU A 858 49.34 -29.54 5.96
C GLU A 858 47.91 -29.90 6.41
N VAL A 859 47.00 -30.13 5.46
CA VAL A 859 45.63 -30.59 5.76
C VAL A 859 45.66 -31.97 6.41
N ALA A 860 46.48 -32.89 5.91
CA ALA A 860 46.65 -34.20 6.52
C ALA A 860 47.18 -34.09 7.96
N VAL A 861 48.17 -33.21 8.21
CA VAL A 861 48.69 -32.93 9.56
C VAL A 861 47.61 -32.33 10.48
N LEU A 862 46.76 -31.42 9.98
CA LEU A 862 45.64 -30.89 10.77
C LEU A 862 44.63 -31.98 11.14
N TYR A 863 44.36 -32.93 10.22
CA TYR A 863 43.54 -34.08 10.55
C TYR A 863 44.18 -34.94 11.66
N GLU A 864 45.51 -35.11 11.66
CA GLU A 864 46.21 -35.76 12.78
C GLU A 864 46.06 -34.98 14.09
N GLU A 865 46.23 -33.66 14.09
CA GLU A 865 46.05 -32.82 15.30
C GLU A 865 44.62 -32.88 15.85
N SER A 866 43.63 -33.10 14.98
CA SER A 866 42.23 -33.30 15.36
C SER A 866 41.87 -34.75 15.72
N GLU A 867 42.87 -35.65 15.80
CA GLU A 867 42.72 -37.09 16.07
C GLU A 867 41.86 -37.85 15.02
N ASN A 868 41.68 -37.29 13.82
CA ASN A 868 40.93 -37.90 12.72
C ASN A 868 41.85 -38.72 11.80
N TYR A 869 42.37 -39.82 12.33
CA TYR A 869 43.43 -40.62 11.69
C TYR A 869 43.03 -41.26 10.35
N THR A 870 41.74 -41.53 10.12
CA THR A 870 41.29 -42.10 8.84
C THR A 870 41.40 -41.07 7.70
N LEU A 871 40.89 -39.85 7.92
CA LEU A 871 41.00 -38.76 6.96
C LEU A 871 42.45 -38.30 6.79
N ALA A 872 43.23 -38.27 7.87
CA ALA A 872 44.67 -38.00 7.80
C ALA A 872 45.41 -39.01 6.91
N ALA A 873 45.16 -40.31 7.10
CA ALA A 873 45.79 -41.36 6.31
C ALA A 873 45.38 -41.29 4.83
N ASP A 874 44.11 -41.07 4.53
CA ASP A 874 43.64 -40.98 3.14
C ASP A 874 44.19 -39.75 2.43
N THR A 875 44.29 -38.62 3.14
CA THR A 875 44.86 -37.38 2.60
C THR A 875 46.37 -37.53 2.36
N HIS A 876 47.12 -38.18 3.26
CA HIS A 876 48.54 -38.47 3.02
C HIS A 876 48.76 -39.41 1.82
N LYS A 877 47.89 -40.41 1.63
CA LYS A 877 47.92 -41.26 0.42
C LYS A 877 47.63 -40.45 -0.83
N GLU A 878 46.68 -39.52 -0.78
CA GLU A 878 46.38 -38.64 -1.92
C GLU A 878 47.59 -37.77 -2.31
N VAL A 879 48.37 -37.29 -1.34
CA VAL A 879 49.63 -36.57 -1.62
C VAL A 879 50.62 -37.47 -2.38
N ILE A 880 50.78 -38.73 -1.97
CA ILE A 880 51.69 -39.70 -2.59
C ILE A 880 51.21 -40.04 -4.01
N GLU A 881 49.91 -40.28 -4.16
CA GLU A 881 49.29 -40.71 -5.41
C GLU A 881 49.26 -39.60 -6.47
N THR A 882 49.11 -38.35 -6.02
CA THR A 882 48.89 -37.20 -6.90
C THR A 882 50.18 -36.42 -7.19
N TYR A 883 51.12 -36.36 -6.23
CA TYR A 883 52.35 -35.57 -6.33
C TYR A 883 53.61 -36.36 -5.91
N PRO A 884 53.87 -37.51 -6.55
CA PRO A 884 54.93 -38.44 -6.15
C PRO A 884 56.34 -37.83 -6.18
N GLU A 885 56.57 -36.83 -7.02
CA GLU A 885 57.83 -36.10 -7.14
C GLU A 885 58.06 -35.07 -6.02
N SER A 886 57.02 -34.78 -5.23
CA SER A 886 57.09 -33.75 -4.21
C SER A 886 57.83 -34.23 -2.97
N ARG A 887 58.55 -33.31 -2.30
CA ARG A 887 59.14 -33.58 -0.97
C ARG A 887 58.08 -34.03 0.05
N PHE A 888 56.82 -33.65 -0.17
CA PHE A 888 55.69 -33.97 0.68
C PHE A 888 55.16 -35.37 0.46
N ALA A 889 55.31 -35.98 -0.72
CA ALA A 889 55.01 -37.40 -0.90
C ALA A 889 55.93 -38.28 -0.05
N ALA A 890 57.24 -37.97 -0.03
CA ALA A 890 58.18 -38.67 0.85
C ALA A 890 57.92 -38.42 2.34
N ALA A 891 57.44 -37.23 2.71
CA ALA A 891 57.03 -36.92 4.09
C ALA A 891 55.74 -37.68 4.44
N SER A 892 54.71 -37.62 3.59
CA SER A 892 53.43 -38.33 3.75
C SER A 892 53.63 -39.83 3.91
N ALA A 893 54.53 -40.42 3.10
CA ALA A 893 54.86 -41.82 3.21
C ALA A 893 55.40 -42.17 4.61
N LYS A 894 56.16 -41.28 5.26
CA LYS A 894 56.64 -41.49 6.63
C LYS A 894 55.56 -41.25 7.68
N GLU A 895 54.72 -40.22 7.49
CA GLU A 895 53.65 -39.90 8.43
C GLU A 895 52.60 -41.01 8.50
N LEU A 896 52.34 -41.75 7.42
CA LEU A 896 51.48 -42.94 7.45
C LEU A 896 51.92 -43.98 8.51
N VAL A 897 53.23 -44.14 8.75
CA VAL A 897 53.73 -45.02 9.83
C VAL A 897 53.45 -44.42 11.20
N SER A 898 53.58 -43.10 11.35
CA SER A 898 53.26 -42.38 12.59
C SER A 898 51.78 -42.49 12.94
N ILE A 899 50.91 -42.35 11.94
CA ILE A 899 49.46 -42.47 12.07
C ILE A 899 49.06 -43.90 12.48
N GLU A 900 49.62 -44.94 11.85
CA GLU A 900 49.30 -46.33 12.22
C GLU A 900 49.70 -46.67 13.66
N LYS A 901 50.75 -46.04 14.21
CA LYS A 901 51.09 -46.19 15.64
C LYS A 901 50.04 -45.59 16.57
N GLN A 902 49.36 -44.54 16.14
CA GLN A 902 48.43 -43.76 16.94
C GLN A 902 46.97 -44.22 16.78
N SER A 903 46.61 -44.77 15.63
CA SER A 903 45.23 -45.17 15.31
C SER A 903 44.90 -46.60 15.74
N ASN A 904 45.32 -47.62 14.97
CA ASN A 904 44.87 -49.01 15.10
C ASN A 904 45.98 -50.09 14.95
N GLN A 905 47.25 -49.71 14.68
CA GLN A 905 48.38 -50.62 14.49
C GLN A 905 48.22 -51.65 13.35
N GLU A 906 47.60 -51.29 12.22
CA GLU A 906 47.34 -52.18 11.08
C GLU A 906 48.51 -52.22 10.07
N PHE A 907 49.73 -52.46 10.57
CA PHE A 907 50.97 -52.45 9.76
C PHE A 907 50.99 -53.45 8.59
N ASN A 908 50.18 -54.52 8.63
CA ASN A 908 50.04 -55.45 7.49
C ASN A 908 49.38 -54.78 6.27
N SER A 909 48.37 -53.93 6.52
CA SER A 909 47.64 -53.20 5.48
C SER A 909 48.52 -52.09 4.92
N LEU A 910 49.21 -51.35 5.78
CA LEU A 910 50.15 -50.31 5.37
C LEU A 910 51.33 -50.88 4.57
N LYS A 911 51.86 -52.03 4.98
CA LYS A 911 52.90 -52.74 4.21
C LYS A 911 52.41 -53.09 2.80
N SER A 912 51.18 -53.61 2.70
CA SER A 912 50.58 -53.98 1.42
C SER A 912 50.39 -52.75 0.53
N TYR A 913 50.06 -51.59 1.11
CA TYR A 913 50.00 -50.32 0.38
C TYR A 913 51.36 -49.91 -0.20
N TYR A 914 52.44 -49.86 0.60
CA TYR A 914 53.76 -49.48 0.08
C TYR A 914 54.29 -50.43 -1.01
N GLN A 915 53.91 -51.72 -0.96
CA GLN A 915 54.25 -52.70 -1.98
C GLN A 915 53.44 -52.56 -3.28
N ALA A 916 52.19 -52.12 -3.18
CA ALA A 916 51.25 -52.09 -4.28
C ALA A 916 51.20 -50.73 -5.00
N GLU A 917 51.49 -49.64 -4.28
CA GLU A 917 51.35 -48.27 -4.80
C GLU A 917 52.47 -47.93 -5.80
N PRO A 918 52.17 -47.73 -7.10
CA PRO A 918 53.19 -47.47 -8.13
C PRO A 918 54.01 -46.20 -7.86
N ASN A 919 53.41 -45.20 -7.22
CA ASN A 919 54.08 -43.93 -6.92
C ASN A 919 55.13 -44.04 -5.80
N MET A 920 55.08 -45.10 -4.99
CA MET A 920 56.17 -45.44 -4.08
C MET A 920 57.42 -45.95 -4.81
N GLN A 921 57.33 -46.18 -6.13
CA GLN A 921 58.41 -46.60 -7.01
C GLN A 921 58.77 -45.49 -8.03
N TYR A 922 58.36 -44.24 -7.76
CA TYR A 922 58.45 -43.13 -8.71
C TYR A 922 59.90 -42.83 -9.15
N ASP A 923 60.82 -42.70 -8.19
CA ASP A 923 62.24 -42.51 -8.44
C ASP A 923 63.10 -43.38 -7.50
N SER A 924 64.42 -43.35 -7.69
CA SER A 924 65.35 -44.18 -6.91
C SER A 924 65.38 -43.85 -5.42
N GLU A 925 65.04 -42.63 -5.02
CA GLU A 925 65.04 -42.21 -3.62
C GLU A 925 63.73 -42.61 -2.93
N MET A 926 62.60 -42.44 -3.63
CA MET A 926 61.28 -42.89 -3.17
C MET A 926 61.20 -44.43 -3.09
N GLN A 927 61.84 -45.14 -4.02
CA GLN A 927 61.98 -46.60 -3.97
C GLN A 927 62.75 -47.05 -2.72
N LYS A 928 63.91 -46.45 -2.43
CA LYS A 928 64.69 -46.76 -1.21
C LYS A 928 63.89 -46.46 0.06
N LEU A 929 63.14 -45.36 0.06
CA LEU A 929 62.24 -45.02 1.17
C LEU A 929 61.13 -46.06 1.33
N SER A 930 60.49 -46.49 0.23
CA SER A 930 59.47 -47.54 0.24
C SER A 930 60.01 -48.85 0.81
N GLU A 931 61.19 -49.29 0.34
CA GLU A 931 61.86 -50.50 0.83
C GLU A 931 62.15 -50.40 2.34
N SER A 932 62.64 -49.25 2.82
CA SER A 932 62.88 -49.00 4.24
C SER A 932 61.59 -49.01 5.08
N LEU A 933 60.50 -48.40 4.59
CA LEU A 933 59.21 -48.38 5.27
C LEU A 933 58.52 -49.76 5.29
N ILE A 934 58.66 -50.55 4.21
CA ILE A 934 58.21 -51.95 4.17
C ILE A 934 58.97 -52.77 5.22
N ASN A 935 60.28 -52.56 5.31
CA ASN A 935 61.11 -53.24 6.30
C ASN A 935 60.75 -52.83 7.74
N TYR A 936 60.43 -51.55 7.94
CA TYR A 936 59.91 -51.04 9.20
C TYR A 936 58.60 -51.75 9.60
N CYS A 937 57.65 -51.87 8.67
CA CYS A 937 56.42 -52.62 8.90
C CYS A 937 56.70 -54.09 9.22
N ASP A 938 57.70 -54.73 8.60
CA ASP A 938 58.13 -56.10 8.93
C ASP A 938 58.63 -56.23 10.38
N ILE A 939 59.33 -55.23 10.91
CA ILE A 939 59.75 -55.20 12.33
C ILE A 939 58.55 -55.06 13.26
N GLU A 940 57.61 -54.14 12.97
CA GLU A 940 56.43 -53.89 13.81
C GLU A 940 55.48 -55.09 13.86
N ILE A 941 55.30 -55.82 12.74
CA ILE A 941 54.52 -57.06 12.72
C ILE A 941 55.31 -58.29 13.19
N MET A 942 56.53 -58.09 13.73
CA MET A 942 57.45 -59.12 14.24
C MET A 942 57.91 -60.16 13.20
N ASN A 943 57.93 -59.80 11.93
CA ASN A 943 58.49 -60.61 10.85
C ASN A 943 60.01 -60.39 10.72
N TYR A 944 60.71 -60.71 11.81
CA TYR A 944 62.14 -60.43 11.97
C TYR A 944 63.04 -61.13 10.93
N GLU A 945 62.64 -62.29 10.42
CA GLU A 945 63.39 -63.01 9.37
C GLU A 945 63.55 -62.14 8.11
N LYS A 946 62.45 -61.58 7.58
CA LYS A 946 62.53 -60.67 6.44
C LYS A 946 63.24 -59.37 6.76
N ALA A 947 63.03 -58.84 7.98
CA ALA A 947 63.65 -57.60 8.39
C ALA A 947 65.18 -57.70 8.46
N ILE A 948 65.67 -58.83 8.98
CA ILE A 948 67.08 -59.17 9.02
C ILE A 948 67.62 -59.36 7.61
N ASP A 949 66.94 -60.15 6.76
CA ASP A 949 67.39 -60.40 5.38
C ASP A 949 67.61 -59.11 4.59
N HIS A 950 66.70 -58.13 4.72
CA HIS A 950 66.81 -56.82 4.07
C HIS A 950 68.08 -56.05 4.47
N PHE A 951 68.34 -55.92 5.77
CA PHE A 951 69.56 -55.22 6.22
C PHE A 951 70.82 -55.97 5.81
N GLU A 952 70.81 -57.31 5.85
CA GLU A 952 71.94 -58.12 5.40
C GLU A 952 72.20 -57.99 3.89
N GLU A 953 71.16 -57.79 3.07
CA GLU A 953 71.31 -57.49 1.64
C GLU A 953 72.03 -56.14 1.44
N ILE A 954 71.64 -55.09 2.16
CA ILE A 954 72.32 -53.78 2.11
C ILE A 954 73.76 -53.90 2.62
N ILE A 955 74.03 -54.72 3.62
CA ILE A 955 75.40 -54.97 4.11
C ILE A 955 76.23 -55.74 3.09
N THR A 956 75.61 -56.67 2.36
CA THR A 956 76.27 -57.49 1.35
C THR A 956 76.69 -56.67 0.12
N ASP A 957 75.82 -55.77 -0.34
CA ASP A 957 76.05 -54.89 -1.50
C ASP A 957 75.63 -53.44 -1.18
N PRO A 958 76.43 -52.71 -0.41
CA PRO A 958 76.02 -51.40 0.09
C PRO A 958 76.06 -50.33 -1.01
N PRO A 959 74.97 -49.54 -1.20
CA PRO A 959 74.97 -48.43 -2.14
C PRO A 959 75.99 -47.34 -1.76
N SER A 960 76.27 -47.17 -0.46
CA SER A 960 77.31 -46.28 0.06
C SER A 960 77.86 -46.79 1.39
N ILE A 961 78.99 -46.21 1.84
CA ILE A 961 79.54 -46.50 3.18
C ILE A 961 78.54 -46.08 4.26
N GLN A 962 77.80 -44.99 4.04
CA GLN A 962 76.74 -44.53 4.93
C GLN A 962 75.61 -45.56 5.05
N ASP A 963 75.12 -46.09 3.93
CA ASP A 963 74.05 -47.09 3.91
C ASP A 963 74.47 -48.41 4.58
N SER A 964 75.71 -48.84 4.35
CA SER A 964 76.29 -49.99 5.06
C SER A 964 76.33 -49.78 6.57
N ILE A 965 76.73 -48.58 7.01
CA ILE A 965 76.80 -48.23 8.43
C ILE A 965 75.39 -48.24 9.06
N PHE A 966 74.41 -47.62 8.42
CA PHE A 966 73.03 -47.59 8.93
C PHE A 966 72.43 -48.99 8.98
N ALA A 967 72.60 -49.81 7.92
CA ALA A 967 72.11 -51.18 7.91
C ALA A 967 72.72 -52.06 9.03
N ILE A 968 74.01 -51.88 9.37
CA ILE A 968 74.63 -52.60 10.50
C ILE A 968 74.00 -52.17 11.83
N ILE A 969 73.73 -50.87 12.01
CA ILE A 969 73.10 -50.35 13.23
C ILE A 969 71.67 -50.89 13.34
N ASP A 970 70.89 -50.79 12.28
CA ASP A 970 69.48 -51.20 12.29
C ASP A 970 69.33 -52.72 12.41
N LEU A 971 70.24 -53.51 11.80
CA LEU A 971 70.31 -54.96 12.00
C LEU A 971 70.57 -55.32 13.47
N GLY A 972 71.53 -54.65 14.11
CA GLY A 972 71.86 -54.87 15.52
C GLY A 972 70.69 -54.55 16.45
N TYR A 973 69.96 -53.46 16.16
CA TYR A 973 68.76 -53.10 16.93
C TYR A 973 67.60 -54.09 16.70
N THR A 974 67.42 -54.55 15.47
CA THR A 974 66.40 -55.55 15.12
C THR A 974 66.60 -56.87 15.86
N TYR A 975 67.85 -57.32 16.01
CA TYR A 975 68.17 -58.48 16.85
C TYR A 975 67.85 -58.29 18.34
N LEU A 976 68.04 -57.08 18.87
CA LEU A 976 67.66 -56.76 20.26
C LEU A 976 66.15 -56.82 20.44
N LEU A 977 65.38 -56.22 19.52
CA LEU A 977 63.92 -56.26 19.53
C LEU A 977 63.39 -57.70 19.42
N MET A 978 63.98 -58.52 18.56
CA MET A 978 63.63 -59.94 18.42
C MET A 978 63.88 -60.73 19.72
N GLY A 979 65.00 -60.44 20.40
CA GLY A 979 65.40 -61.08 21.66
C GLY A 979 64.51 -60.69 22.85
N GLU A 980 64.11 -59.43 22.96
CA GLU A 980 63.18 -58.98 24.02
C GLU A 980 61.79 -59.61 23.88
N ASN A 981 61.33 -59.83 22.64
CA ASN A 981 60.00 -60.37 22.38
C ASN A 981 59.90 -61.91 22.39
N SER A 982 61.01 -62.64 22.63
CA SER A 982 61.08 -64.11 22.83
C SER A 982 60.39 -64.97 21.75
N ARG A 983 60.29 -64.49 20.50
CA ARG A 983 59.41 -65.08 19.46
C ARG A 983 60.11 -65.67 18.22
N SER A 984 61.43 -65.53 18.08
CA SER A 984 62.20 -66.13 16.98
C SER A 984 63.66 -66.37 17.39
N ASP A 985 64.21 -67.54 17.01
CA ASP A 985 65.64 -67.90 17.17
C ASP A 985 66.42 -67.68 15.85
N PHE A 986 65.84 -66.93 14.91
CA PHE A 986 66.42 -66.74 13.58
C PHE A 986 67.78 -66.03 13.67
N THR A 987 68.77 -66.60 12.98
CA THR A 987 70.14 -66.08 12.93
C THR A 987 70.52 -65.93 11.47
N GLY A 988 70.88 -64.72 11.06
CA GLY A 988 71.19 -64.37 9.67
C GLY A 988 72.60 -64.77 9.23
N ARG A 989 73.02 -64.28 8.07
CA ARG A 989 74.34 -64.50 7.44
C ARG A 989 75.49 -63.86 8.22
N TYR A 990 75.24 -62.82 9.02
CA TYR A 990 76.25 -62.10 9.79
C TYR A 990 76.05 -62.23 11.31
N PRO A 991 76.16 -63.43 11.90
CA PRO A 991 75.95 -63.65 13.33
C PRO A 991 76.91 -62.86 14.23
N GLU A 992 78.07 -62.46 13.71
CA GLU A 992 79.02 -61.60 14.41
C GLU A 992 78.52 -60.17 14.67
N LEU A 993 77.47 -59.72 13.95
CA LEU A 993 76.86 -58.40 14.13
C LEU A 993 75.72 -58.41 15.17
N ILE A 994 75.40 -59.57 15.76
CA ILE A 994 74.41 -59.70 16.83
C ILE A 994 75.00 -59.13 18.13
N PRO A 995 74.42 -58.04 18.69
CA PRO A 995 74.94 -57.45 19.92
C PRO A 995 74.67 -58.37 21.13
N GLN A 996 75.67 -58.53 22.01
CA GLN A 996 75.51 -59.35 23.23
C GLN A 996 74.69 -58.61 24.31
N SER A 997 74.59 -57.28 24.20
CA SER A 997 73.78 -56.44 25.10
C SER A 997 73.44 -55.10 24.46
N PHE A 998 72.39 -54.45 24.96
CA PHE A 998 72.03 -53.08 24.56
C PHE A 998 73.18 -52.08 24.76
N GLN A 999 73.99 -52.24 25.83
CA GLN A 999 75.12 -51.35 26.09
C GLN A 999 76.23 -51.50 25.05
N GLU A 1000 76.51 -52.73 24.59
CA GLU A 1000 77.45 -52.97 23.50
C GLU A 1000 76.94 -52.40 22.17
N PHE A 1001 75.66 -52.59 21.87
CA PHE A 1001 75.01 -52.00 20.71
C PHE A 1001 75.20 -50.48 20.69
N GLN A 1002 74.96 -49.78 21.80
CA GLN A 1002 75.10 -48.32 21.86
C GLN A 1002 76.53 -47.85 21.62
N ILE A 1003 77.53 -48.55 22.17
CA ILE A 1003 78.95 -48.24 21.93
C ILE A 1003 79.30 -48.43 20.44
N ASN A 1004 78.83 -49.53 19.84
CA ASN A 1004 79.07 -49.82 18.44
C ASN A 1004 78.36 -48.82 17.52
N ARG A 1005 77.12 -48.45 17.83
CA ARG A 1005 76.36 -47.40 17.14
C ARG A 1005 77.10 -46.08 17.16
N GLU A 1006 77.54 -45.59 18.32
CA GLU A 1006 78.29 -44.32 18.42
C GLU A 1006 79.61 -44.38 17.65
N ARG A 1007 80.32 -45.51 17.68
CA ARG A 1007 81.56 -45.69 16.90
C ARG A 1007 81.30 -45.63 15.39
N LEU A 1008 80.21 -46.24 14.94
CA LEU A 1008 79.82 -46.26 13.53
C LEU A 1008 79.35 -44.89 13.06
N LEU A 1009 78.55 -44.18 13.87
CA LEU A 1009 78.08 -42.82 13.57
C LEU A 1009 79.21 -41.79 13.53
N ASN A 1010 80.19 -41.87 14.43
CA ASN A 1010 81.36 -40.98 14.39
C ASN A 1010 82.16 -41.11 13.07
N ARG A 1011 82.07 -42.27 12.41
CA ARG A 1011 82.74 -42.52 11.13
C ARG A 1011 82.05 -41.85 9.94
N LEU A 1012 80.76 -41.47 10.06
CA LEU A 1012 80.06 -40.66 9.06
C LEU A 1012 80.58 -39.22 9.00
N PHE A 1013 80.93 -38.63 10.14
CA PHE A 1013 81.38 -37.23 10.22
C PHE A 1013 82.80 -36.99 9.67
N GLU A 1014 83.60 -38.04 9.51
CA GLU A 1014 84.95 -37.97 8.92
C GLU A 1014 84.94 -37.98 7.37
N LEU A 1015 83.77 -38.15 6.73
CA LEU A 1015 83.65 -38.36 5.27
C LEU A 1015 83.21 -37.12 4.45
N ASP A 1016 82.87 -36.00 5.07
CA ASP A 1016 82.20 -34.84 4.43
C ASP A 1016 83.09 -33.58 4.26
N GLY A 1017 84.41 -33.77 4.16
CA GLY A 1017 85.36 -32.68 3.94
C GLY A 1017 85.71 -32.47 2.46
N ASP A 1018 85.01 -31.56 1.76
CA ASP A 1018 85.58 -30.82 0.63
C ASP A 1018 84.97 -29.39 0.48
N ASP A 1019 85.88 -28.43 0.45
CA ASP A 1019 85.89 -26.95 0.44
C ASP A 1019 84.62 -26.04 0.50
N ASN A 1020 84.56 -25.28 1.60
CA ASN A 1020 83.67 -24.16 1.95
C ASN A 1020 84.21 -22.79 1.51
N ASP A 1021 83.40 -21.99 0.80
CA ASP A 1021 83.61 -20.55 0.58
C ASP A 1021 82.99 -19.73 1.73
N SER A 1022 83.83 -19.36 2.70
CA SER A 1022 83.50 -18.60 3.90
C SER A 1022 83.61 -17.09 3.66
N ASN A 1023 82.56 -16.41 3.20
CA ASN A 1023 82.65 -14.95 3.03
C ASN A 1023 81.34 -14.17 3.19
N THR A 1024 80.62 -14.35 4.30
CA THR A 1024 79.67 -13.34 4.77
C THR A 1024 80.13 -12.73 6.09
N ILE A 1025 80.77 -11.57 5.99
CA ILE A 1025 81.13 -10.75 7.15
C ILE A 1025 79.81 -10.25 7.79
N PRO A 1026 79.57 -10.45 9.10
CA PRO A 1026 78.40 -9.94 9.81
C PRO A 1026 78.24 -8.43 9.62
N THR A 1027 77.03 -7.89 9.53
CA THR A 1027 76.83 -6.43 9.28
C THR A 1027 76.68 -5.58 10.55
N LYS A 1028 76.49 -6.20 11.73
CA LYS A 1028 76.41 -5.54 13.03
C LYS A 1028 77.00 -6.42 14.14
N PRO A 1029 77.57 -5.85 15.21
CA PRO A 1029 78.04 -6.65 16.33
C PRO A 1029 76.83 -7.29 17.02
N HIS A 1030 76.92 -8.58 17.35
CA HIS A 1030 75.84 -9.31 18.00
C HIS A 1030 76.39 -10.35 18.98
N ILE A 1031 75.69 -10.57 20.09
CA ILE A 1031 76.02 -11.61 21.07
C ILE A 1031 74.96 -12.71 21.00
N PHE A 1032 75.31 -13.88 20.47
CA PHE A 1032 74.34 -14.95 20.22
C PHE A 1032 73.88 -15.57 21.53
N GLY A 1033 74.84 -15.88 22.40
CA GLY A 1033 74.55 -16.49 23.68
C GLY A 1033 75.73 -17.29 24.19
N ASN A 1034 75.46 -18.09 25.21
CA ASN A 1034 76.41 -19.08 25.68
C ASN A 1034 75.73 -20.46 25.67
N TYR A 1035 76.42 -21.48 25.17
CA TYR A 1035 75.92 -22.84 25.18
C TYR A 1035 77.00 -23.81 25.66
N PRO A 1036 76.67 -24.77 26.55
CA PRO A 1036 75.36 -24.95 27.21
C PRO A 1036 75.02 -23.82 28.20
N ASN A 1037 73.74 -23.67 28.57
CA ASN A 1037 73.26 -22.79 29.65
C ASN A 1037 71.93 -23.31 30.24
N PRO A 1038 71.88 -23.81 31.50
CA PRO A 1038 72.98 -23.88 32.45
C PRO A 1038 74.13 -24.79 31.99
N PHE A 1039 75.35 -24.54 32.44
CA PHE A 1039 76.55 -25.31 32.07
C PHE A 1039 77.30 -25.85 33.28
N ASN A 1040 78.15 -26.86 33.07
CA ASN A 1040 79.02 -27.45 34.09
C ASN A 1040 80.26 -28.14 33.47
N PRO A 1041 81.50 -27.70 33.73
CA PRO A 1041 81.92 -26.39 34.21
C PRO A 1041 82.22 -25.41 33.06
N THR A 1042 82.10 -25.80 31.79
CA THR A 1042 82.46 -24.98 30.63
C THR A 1042 81.27 -24.60 29.75
N THR A 1043 81.27 -23.37 29.23
CA THR A 1043 80.31 -22.88 28.23
C THR A 1043 81.05 -22.08 27.17
N THR A 1044 80.60 -22.17 25.93
CA THR A 1044 81.13 -21.39 24.81
C THR A 1044 80.24 -20.17 24.59
N ILE A 1045 80.84 -18.98 24.62
CA ILE A 1045 80.15 -17.71 24.36
C ILE A 1045 80.46 -17.31 22.91
N SER A 1046 79.43 -17.24 22.07
CA SER A 1046 79.57 -16.93 20.65
C SER A 1046 79.05 -15.52 20.36
N PHE A 1047 79.83 -14.75 19.59
CA PHE A 1047 79.49 -13.38 19.18
C PHE A 1047 80.05 -13.07 17.79
N SER A 1048 79.50 -12.06 17.13
CA SER A 1048 80.01 -11.56 15.87
C SER A 1048 80.41 -10.09 15.97
N ILE A 1049 81.41 -9.69 15.18
CA ILE A 1049 81.78 -8.30 14.96
C ILE A 1049 81.88 -8.02 13.46
N PRO A 1050 81.35 -6.88 12.98
CA PRO A 1050 81.24 -6.60 11.55
C PRO A 1050 82.48 -5.95 10.93
N GLU A 1051 83.36 -5.44 11.78
CA GLU A 1051 84.62 -4.82 11.40
C GLU A 1051 85.64 -5.05 12.51
N GLU A 1052 86.92 -4.84 12.20
CA GLU A 1052 88.00 -4.94 13.18
C GLU A 1052 87.76 -3.93 14.31
N CYS A 1053 87.65 -4.41 15.55
CA CYS A 1053 87.50 -3.53 16.71
C CYS A 1053 88.01 -4.17 18.00
N ASN A 1054 88.28 -3.32 19.01
CA ASN A 1054 88.66 -3.78 20.33
C ASN A 1054 87.45 -4.39 21.06
N VAL A 1055 87.50 -5.70 21.30
CA VAL A 1055 86.46 -6.47 21.98
C VAL A 1055 86.87 -6.78 23.40
N LYS A 1056 85.99 -6.44 24.35
CA LYS A 1056 86.11 -6.82 25.76
C LYS A 1056 84.94 -7.69 26.19
N LEU A 1057 85.22 -8.92 26.61
CA LEU A 1057 84.25 -9.83 27.21
C LEU A 1057 84.67 -10.14 28.65
N ALA A 1058 83.82 -9.76 29.60
CA ALA A 1058 84.08 -9.93 31.01
C ALA A 1058 82.90 -10.58 31.74
N ILE A 1059 83.20 -11.43 32.72
CA ILE A 1059 82.23 -12.11 33.58
C ILE A 1059 82.07 -11.32 34.88
N PHE A 1060 80.83 -11.21 35.36
CA PHE A 1060 80.43 -10.55 36.59
C PHE A 1060 79.54 -11.46 37.43
N ASN A 1061 79.63 -11.35 38.75
CA ASN A 1061 78.69 -12.01 39.67
C ASN A 1061 77.41 -11.17 39.85
N THR A 1062 76.42 -11.68 40.58
CA THR A 1062 75.14 -11.00 40.83
C THR A 1062 75.26 -9.67 41.59
N LYS A 1063 76.40 -9.38 42.23
CA LYS A 1063 76.69 -8.09 42.88
C LYS A 1063 77.33 -7.07 41.93
N GLY A 1064 77.51 -7.42 40.65
CA GLY A 1064 78.19 -6.60 39.65
C GLY A 1064 79.72 -6.57 39.80
N GLN A 1065 80.29 -7.43 40.64
CA GLN A 1065 81.75 -7.53 40.78
C GLN A 1065 82.32 -8.36 39.63
N LYS A 1066 83.39 -7.87 39.00
CA LYS A 1066 84.08 -8.57 37.91
C LYS A 1066 84.76 -9.84 38.43
N VAL A 1067 84.43 -10.97 37.83
CA VAL A 1067 84.91 -12.32 38.16
C VAL A 1067 86.11 -12.68 37.29
N ARG A 1068 86.01 -12.47 35.97
CA ARG A 1068 87.09 -12.76 35.02
C ARG A 1068 87.00 -11.92 33.78
N ASN A 1069 88.13 -11.43 33.27
CA ASN A 1069 88.21 -10.94 31.89
C ASN A 1069 88.56 -12.12 30.98
N ILE A 1070 87.64 -12.51 30.09
CA ILE A 1070 87.85 -13.64 29.18
C ILE A 1070 88.70 -13.21 27.99
N ILE A 1071 88.37 -12.06 27.41
CA ILE A 1071 89.08 -11.47 26.27
C ILE A 1071 89.03 -9.95 26.37
N SER A 1072 90.12 -9.30 25.98
CA SER A 1072 90.26 -7.83 25.88
C SER A 1072 91.31 -7.51 24.82
N THR A 1073 91.01 -7.78 23.55
CA THR A 1073 91.91 -7.56 22.41
C THR A 1073 91.16 -7.05 21.18
N GLU A 1074 91.90 -6.53 20.22
CA GLU A 1074 91.42 -6.24 18.87
C GLU A 1074 91.20 -7.56 18.11
N LEU A 1075 90.03 -7.71 17.47
CA LEU A 1075 89.64 -8.89 16.70
C LEU A 1075 89.18 -8.47 15.31
N ASP A 1076 89.48 -9.31 14.31
CA ASP A 1076 89.08 -9.14 12.91
C ASP A 1076 87.55 -9.34 12.71
N PRO A 1077 86.96 -8.78 11.63
CA PRO A 1077 85.55 -8.99 11.29
C PRO A 1077 85.21 -10.48 11.14
N GLY A 1078 84.14 -10.95 11.78
CA GLY A 1078 83.72 -12.36 11.71
C GLY A 1078 82.95 -12.85 12.92
N PHE A 1079 82.71 -14.16 12.94
CA PHE A 1079 82.14 -14.87 14.08
C PHE A 1079 83.27 -15.38 14.98
N HIS A 1080 83.11 -15.19 16.28
CA HIS A 1080 84.09 -15.51 17.30
C HIS A 1080 83.43 -16.30 18.42
N GLU A 1081 84.16 -17.27 18.95
CA GLU A 1081 83.74 -18.07 20.08
C GLU A 1081 84.80 -18.07 21.16
N VAL A 1082 84.39 -17.89 22.42
CA VAL A 1082 85.32 -17.96 23.55
C VAL A 1082 84.73 -18.77 24.69
N ILE A 1083 85.53 -19.67 25.24
CA ILE A 1083 85.11 -20.59 26.29
C ILE A 1083 85.36 -19.98 27.67
N TRP A 1084 84.35 -20.04 28.54
CA TRP A 1084 84.53 -19.86 29.98
C TRP A 1084 84.45 -21.20 30.69
N ASP A 1085 85.41 -21.49 31.57
CA ASP A 1085 85.53 -22.75 32.31
C ASP A 1085 85.09 -22.66 33.79
N GLY A 1086 84.33 -21.62 34.14
CA GLY A 1086 83.82 -21.43 35.49
C GLY A 1086 84.89 -21.06 36.53
N ARG A 1087 86.00 -20.43 36.11
CA ARG A 1087 87.07 -19.93 36.99
C ARG A 1087 87.19 -18.41 36.97
N ASP A 1088 87.68 -17.83 38.07
CA ASP A 1088 88.01 -16.41 38.21
C ASP A 1088 89.40 -16.05 37.63
N ASP A 1089 89.78 -14.77 37.67
CA ASP A 1089 91.10 -14.28 37.19
C ASP A 1089 92.31 -14.92 37.93
N ASN A 1090 92.12 -15.54 39.10
CA ASN A 1090 93.18 -16.26 39.82
C ASN A 1090 93.22 -17.76 39.49
N GLY A 1091 92.38 -18.22 38.56
CA GLY A 1091 92.26 -19.64 38.18
C GLY A 1091 91.49 -20.50 39.19
N VAL A 1092 90.81 -19.90 40.15
CA VAL A 1092 90.02 -20.62 41.17
C VAL A 1092 88.59 -20.82 40.65
N LYS A 1093 88.04 -22.03 40.82
CA LYS A 1093 86.65 -22.34 40.41
C LYS A 1093 85.66 -21.51 41.23
N VAL A 1094 84.73 -20.84 40.56
CA VAL A 1094 83.67 -20.07 41.21
C VAL A 1094 82.51 -20.97 41.66
N SER A 1095 81.67 -20.49 42.57
CA SER A 1095 80.52 -21.25 43.08
C SER A 1095 79.42 -21.38 42.02
N SER A 1096 78.61 -22.45 42.07
CA SER A 1096 77.40 -22.55 41.25
C SER A 1096 76.48 -21.36 41.52
N GLY A 1097 75.80 -20.89 40.49
CA GLY A 1097 74.92 -19.73 40.58
C GLY A 1097 74.83 -18.96 39.28
N VAL A 1098 74.14 -17.82 39.36
CA VAL A 1098 73.94 -16.91 38.24
C VAL A 1098 75.17 -16.02 38.07
N TYR A 1099 75.66 -15.95 36.83
CA TYR A 1099 76.69 -15.02 36.40
C TYR A 1099 76.20 -14.24 35.18
N TYR A 1100 76.85 -13.12 34.91
CA TYR A 1100 76.57 -12.30 33.74
C TYR A 1100 77.85 -12.11 32.94
N TYR A 1101 77.80 -12.27 31.63
CA TYR A 1101 78.88 -11.89 30.75
C TYR A 1101 78.48 -10.62 30.00
N MET A 1102 79.41 -9.68 29.90
CA MET A 1102 79.21 -8.42 29.19
C MET A 1102 80.21 -8.32 28.04
N LEU A 1103 79.67 -8.23 26.83
CA LEU A 1103 80.41 -7.91 25.62
C LEU A 1103 80.37 -6.40 25.40
N ASP A 1104 81.54 -5.79 25.30
CA ASP A 1104 81.75 -4.40 24.92
C ASP A 1104 82.57 -4.39 23.63
N ALA A 1105 81.90 -4.11 22.51
CA ALA A 1105 82.46 -4.13 21.15
C ALA A 1105 81.86 -2.98 20.32
N LYS A 1106 82.71 -2.04 19.89
CA LYS A 1106 82.32 -0.82 19.15
C LYS A 1106 81.19 -0.04 19.85
N ASN A 1107 79.96 -0.11 19.32
CA ASN A 1107 78.77 0.57 19.86
C ASN A 1107 77.82 -0.39 20.60
N LEU A 1108 78.17 -1.67 20.72
CA LEU A 1108 77.39 -2.67 21.45
C LEU A 1108 78.00 -2.90 22.82
N LYS A 1109 77.23 -2.55 23.86
CA LYS A 1109 77.48 -2.98 25.24
C LYS A 1109 76.31 -3.83 25.70
N SER A 1110 76.46 -5.14 25.61
CA SER A 1110 75.38 -6.10 25.88
C SER A 1110 75.77 -7.06 26.99
N MET A 1111 74.87 -7.27 27.93
CA MET A 1111 75.05 -8.17 29.07
C MET A 1111 74.02 -9.29 29.01
N LYS A 1112 74.47 -10.55 29.04
CA LYS A 1112 73.61 -11.74 29.07
C LYS A 1112 73.87 -12.56 30.33
N LYS A 1113 72.81 -13.26 30.78
CA LYS A 1113 72.81 -14.10 31.98
C LYS A 1113 73.22 -15.53 31.61
N MET A 1114 74.04 -16.14 32.45
CA MET A 1114 74.36 -17.57 32.42
C MET A 1114 74.27 -18.20 33.80
N VAL A 1115 74.02 -19.50 33.85
CA VAL A 1115 73.90 -20.27 35.08
C VAL A 1115 74.96 -21.36 35.10
N LEU A 1116 75.90 -21.27 36.04
CA LEU A 1116 76.86 -22.35 36.31
C LEU A 1116 76.22 -23.31 37.30
N LEU A 1117 76.02 -24.56 36.89
CA LEU A 1117 75.71 -25.68 37.79
C LEU A 1117 77.02 -26.39 38.15
N LYS A 1118 77.11 -26.92 39.37
CA LYS A 1118 78.20 -27.83 39.73
C LYS A 1118 77.73 -29.27 39.58
#